data_AF-A0A0D9V735-F1
#
_entry.id   AF-A0A0D9V735-F1
#
_cell.length_a   1.000
_cell.length_b   1.000
_cell.length_c   1.000
_cell.angle_alpha   90.00
_cell.angle_beta   90.00
_cell.angle_gamma   90.00
#
_symmetry.space_group_name_H-M   'P 1'
#
loop_
_entity.id
_entity.type
_entity.pdbx_description
1 polymer ?
#
loop_
_entity_poly.entity_id
_entity_poly.type
_entity_poly.pdbx_seq_one_letter_code
_entity_poly.pdbx_strand_id
1 'polypeptide(L)'
;MAGLSPRFLGRTSPPVDATAVPHARRLVALLLEHQDRRRTLLQIHSQLIAHQVFDRRPTPWHALLKAYSNGPFPQDALQLFRNARWHVADDTYSFTFALKACAGLGWPRAGAQLHGLIVRKGFEFHTYVHTVLANVYVVCGCLVDARMAFAEMPVKNAVSWNVVITGFAGRGEVEHARLLFERMPCKNVVSWSGMIDGYARACLPIEAVTLFRRMMVEGIRPSEITVLAVIPALFNIGKILMGEVLHGYCEKEGLVWDVRVGNSLIDLYSKIGSIQNSLRVFDEMLDRRNLVSWTSIISAFAMHGLSVKAVELFADMRRAGINPNRVTFLSVLNACSHGGLVEQGLAFFKSMVYEYNINPEDKHFGCMIDMLGRAGRLCEAEQIIRGLHVEVNVTVWRILLGCCSKYGEVEMGERTIKKILALERGLGSDFVVLSNMLTELGRFSDAEIVRKLVDQRNSVKIPGLALEADVLTDVQSLFIVNWLTAHGTILFILNIARMEAIKKLHAHYIVSGLYSCHYAMSKVLRSYAILQPDLVLAHKVFDQMEAPTTYLWNIIIRGLAQSDTPADAIALYKKAQGEGMIPDNLTFPFILKACARVSALSEGEQMHNHITKLGLLSDVFISNSLIHLYAACGNICHARSIFDEMLVKDVVSWNSLICGYSQSNRFKDVLALFRLMQNEGVKADKVTMVKVISACTRLGDHSMADYMVRYIEDYCVEVDIYLGNTLIDYYGRRGQLQSAEKVFFNMKDRNIVTMNAMLTTYAKGQDLVSARRIFDQIPKKDLISWSSMISGYSQDNRFSDALEIFRQMQRAKVKPDAIVIASVLSSCSHLGALDLGKWLHDYVKRNGIKTDIIMENSLIDMYMKCGSTKEALQVYKEMKEKDTLSWNSIIVGLANNGFEEDALNLFHAMLAEGFRPNEVTFLGVLIACANAKLVEEGLDHFESMKQVYNLEAEMKHYGCVVDLLGRAGQLEKALRFITEMPIAPDPVVWRILLGACNTHGNVAIAEVVTKKLNELEPSNSGNYTLLSNAYASAHRWSDAMNVRQWMADTDVRKSPGCSVVNPA
;
A
#
# COMPACT_ATOMS: atom_id res chain seq x y z
N MET A 1 -44.41 -44.19 65.35
CA MET A 1 -44.95 -44.17 66.73
C MET A 1 -45.90 -42.99 66.86
N ALA A 2 -46.91 -43.16 67.72
CA ALA A 2 -48.06 -42.31 68.04
C ALA A 2 -47.78 -40.79 68.12
N GLY A 3 -48.72 -39.89 67.84
CA GLY A 3 -50.14 -40.13 67.59
C GLY A 3 -50.96 -38.87 67.23
N LEU A 4 -52.12 -39.21 66.68
CA LEU A 4 -53.41 -38.52 66.59
C LEU A 4 -53.63 -37.40 65.56
N SER A 5 -54.75 -37.63 64.87
CA SER A 5 -55.30 -37.00 63.68
C SER A 5 -56.60 -36.23 64.05
N PRO A 6 -57.31 -35.62 63.08
CA PRO A 6 -58.16 -34.44 63.25
C PRO A 6 -59.66 -34.71 63.42
N ARG A 7 -60.38 -33.77 64.04
CA ARG A 7 -61.83 -33.40 63.92
C ARG A 7 -62.26 -32.64 65.21
N PHE A 8 -63.20 -31.72 65.30
CA PHE A 8 -64.03 -30.87 64.42
C PHE A 8 -64.82 -29.94 65.39
N LEU A 9 -65.15 -28.71 64.97
CA LEU A 9 -66.29 -27.85 65.39
C LEU A 9 -66.45 -27.27 66.83
N GLY A 10 -66.78 -25.96 66.86
CA GLY A 10 -67.57 -25.28 67.91
C GLY A 10 -67.18 -23.81 68.13
N ARG A 11 -67.61 -22.86 67.28
CA ARG A 11 -68.68 -21.82 67.51
C ARG A 11 -68.42 -20.91 68.74
N THR A 12 -68.43 -19.57 68.70
CA THR A 12 -69.32 -18.63 67.97
C THR A 12 -68.66 -17.26 67.73
N SER A 13 -68.71 -16.75 66.50
CA SER A 13 -68.64 -15.31 66.17
C SER A 13 -70.03 -14.66 66.36
N PRO A 14 -70.13 -13.39 66.80
CA PRO A 14 -71.39 -12.66 66.74
C PRO A 14 -71.73 -12.33 65.28
N PRO A 15 -73.01 -12.07 64.93
CA PRO A 15 -73.43 -11.89 63.56
C PRO A 15 -72.81 -10.59 63.03
N VAL A 16 -71.95 -10.71 62.03
CA VAL A 16 -71.65 -9.56 61.16
C VAL A 16 -72.84 -9.47 60.23
N ASP A 17 -73.57 -8.36 60.31
CA ASP A 17 -74.62 -8.00 59.36
C ASP A 17 -74.16 -8.29 57.93
N ALA A 18 -74.76 -9.34 57.36
CA ALA A 18 -74.40 -9.92 56.08
C ALA A 18 -74.87 -9.07 54.88
N THR A 19 -75.32 -7.84 55.12
CA THR A 19 -75.95 -6.99 54.11
C THR A 19 -75.03 -5.92 53.53
N ALA A 20 -73.87 -5.61 54.15
CA ALA A 20 -73.00 -4.50 53.71
C ALA A 20 -71.66 -4.91 53.03
N VAL A 21 -71.15 -6.13 53.25
CA VAL A 21 -69.81 -6.56 52.80
C VAL A 21 -69.69 -7.02 51.33
N PRO A 22 -70.72 -7.55 50.65
CA PRO A 22 -70.57 -7.98 49.25
C PRO A 22 -70.32 -6.82 48.28
N HIS A 23 -70.85 -5.63 48.57
CA HIS A 23 -70.79 -4.50 47.65
C HIS A 23 -69.42 -3.84 47.61
N ALA A 24 -68.71 -3.71 48.75
CA ALA A 24 -67.37 -3.10 48.78
C ALA A 24 -66.30 -3.94 48.06
N ARG A 25 -66.32 -5.28 48.24
CA ARG A 25 -65.38 -6.17 47.52
C ARG A 25 -65.67 -6.25 46.02
N ARG A 26 -66.95 -6.22 45.64
CA ARG A 26 -67.39 -6.24 44.24
C ARG A 26 -67.10 -4.90 43.53
N LEU A 27 -67.22 -3.78 44.24
CA LEU A 27 -66.85 -2.45 43.76
C LEU A 27 -65.32 -2.31 43.57
N VAL A 28 -64.52 -2.80 44.51
CA VAL A 28 -63.05 -2.84 44.37
C VAL A 28 -62.61 -3.76 43.23
N ALA A 29 -63.28 -4.90 43.03
CA ALA A 29 -63.03 -5.78 41.88
C ALA A 29 -63.39 -5.12 40.54
N LEU A 30 -64.55 -4.45 40.45
CA LEU A 30 -64.98 -3.68 39.26
C LEU A 30 -64.06 -2.49 38.95
N LEU A 31 -63.53 -1.82 39.97
CA LEU A 31 -62.57 -0.72 39.82
C LEU A 31 -61.19 -1.21 39.36
N LEU A 32 -60.80 -2.44 39.73
CA LEU A 32 -59.58 -3.08 39.23
C LEU A 32 -59.74 -3.64 37.80
N GLU A 33 -60.95 -4.04 37.40
CA GLU A 33 -61.27 -4.50 36.05
C GLU A 33 -61.21 -3.38 34.97
N HIS A 34 -61.36 -2.12 35.38
CA HIS A 34 -61.35 -0.94 34.49
C HIS A 34 -60.06 -0.09 34.56
N GLN A 35 -58.90 -0.70 34.82
CA GLN A 35 -57.60 -0.01 34.98
C GLN A 35 -57.11 0.80 33.77
N ASP A 36 -57.64 0.57 32.55
CA ASP A 36 -57.15 1.23 31.33
C ASP A 36 -57.72 2.63 31.07
N ARG A 37 -58.77 3.07 31.79
CA ARG A 37 -59.43 4.39 31.57
C ARG A 37 -59.09 5.40 32.66
N ARG A 38 -57.96 6.11 32.45
CA ARG A 38 -57.31 7.11 33.33
C ARG A 38 -58.21 8.20 33.96
N ARG A 39 -59.33 8.60 33.33
CA ARG A 39 -60.17 9.73 33.81
C ARG A 39 -61.38 9.32 34.65
N THR A 40 -62.04 8.22 34.33
CA THR A 40 -63.26 7.76 35.02
C THR A 40 -62.96 7.23 36.43
N LEU A 41 -61.79 6.61 36.64
CA LEU A 41 -61.43 6.00 37.92
C LEU A 41 -61.13 7.05 39.02
N LEU A 42 -60.44 8.14 38.69
CA LEU A 42 -60.18 9.28 39.60
C LEU A 42 -61.47 10.00 40.00
N GLN A 43 -62.46 10.05 39.11
CA GLN A 43 -63.76 10.69 39.33
C GLN A 43 -64.68 9.83 40.20
N ILE A 44 -64.64 8.51 40.03
CA ILE A 44 -65.33 7.56 40.90
C ILE A 44 -64.64 7.52 42.28
N HIS A 45 -63.31 7.55 42.35
CA HIS A 45 -62.57 7.60 43.62
C HIS A 45 -62.78 8.90 44.38
N SER A 46 -62.80 10.06 43.72
CA SER A 46 -63.10 11.33 44.39
C SER A 46 -64.55 11.40 44.87
N GLN A 47 -65.50 10.82 44.13
CA GLN A 47 -66.90 10.70 44.57
C GLN A 47 -67.07 9.72 45.74
N LEU A 48 -66.39 8.58 45.75
CA LEU A 48 -66.45 7.62 46.87
C LEU A 48 -65.85 8.19 48.18
N ILE A 49 -64.82 9.04 48.06
CA ILE A 49 -64.23 9.79 49.18
C ILE A 49 -65.19 10.90 49.65
N ALA A 50 -65.80 11.64 48.73
CA ALA A 50 -66.77 12.69 49.04
C ALA A 50 -68.05 12.15 49.72
N HIS A 51 -68.47 10.93 49.37
CA HIS A 51 -69.64 10.26 49.95
C HIS A 51 -69.34 9.41 51.20
N GLN A 52 -68.13 9.48 51.77
CA GLN A 52 -67.72 8.72 52.99
C GLN A 52 -67.94 7.20 52.90
N VAL A 53 -67.85 6.61 51.70
CA VAL A 53 -68.17 5.19 51.48
C VAL A 53 -67.15 4.25 52.13
N PHE A 54 -65.94 4.74 52.42
CA PHE A 54 -64.95 4.01 53.19
C PHE A 54 -65.07 4.38 54.68
N ASP A 55 -65.54 3.43 55.49
CA ASP A 55 -65.49 3.53 56.96
C ASP A 55 -64.10 3.95 57.48
N ARG A 56 -64.02 4.44 58.72
CA ARG A 56 -62.76 4.78 59.46
C ARG A 56 -61.76 3.61 59.61
N ARG A 57 -61.94 2.48 58.92
CA ARG A 57 -61.06 1.31 58.96
C ARG A 57 -59.95 1.45 57.90
N PRO A 58 -58.67 1.22 58.25
CA PRO A 58 -57.53 1.42 57.34
C PRO A 58 -57.38 0.37 56.23
N THR A 59 -58.09 -0.76 56.32
CA THR A 59 -57.90 -1.93 55.44
C THR A 59 -58.19 -1.71 53.94
N PRO A 60 -59.24 -0.98 53.51
CA PRO A 60 -59.46 -0.68 52.09
C PRO A 60 -58.38 0.25 51.51
N TRP A 61 -57.91 1.20 52.32
CA TRP A 61 -56.86 2.15 51.94
C TRP A 61 -55.50 1.48 51.75
N HIS A 62 -55.14 0.53 52.62
CA HIS A 62 -53.93 -0.29 52.46
C HIS A 62 -53.93 -1.10 51.16
N ALA A 63 -55.07 -1.71 50.81
CA ALA A 63 -55.20 -2.48 49.58
C ALA A 63 -55.07 -1.60 48.33
N LEU A 64 -55.67 -0.41 48.34
CA LEU A 64 -55.54 0.57 47.25
C LEU A 64 -54.12 1.11 47.13
N LEU A 65 -53.50 1.54 48.23
CA LEU A 65 -52.10 2.01 48.23
C LEU A 65 -51.14 0.95 47.69
N LYS A 66 -51.32 -0.32 48.08
CA LYS A 66 -50.54 -1.44 47.55
C LYS A 66 -50.82 -1.69 46.05
N ALA A 67 -52.06 -1.57 45.59
CA ALA A 67 -52.40 -1.76 44.18
C ALA A 67 -51.80 -0.66 43.30
N TYR A 68 -51.95 0.61 43.69
CA TYR A 68 -51.45 1.75 42.92
C TYR A 68 -49.92 1.90 42.94
N SER A 69 -49.26 1.58 44.05
CA SER A 69 -47.79 1.62 44.14
C SER A 69 -47.09 0.53 43.32
N ASN A 70 -47.76 -0.60 43.07
CA ASN A 70 -47.25 -1.68 42.21
C ASN A 70 -47.79 -1.63 40.78
N GLY A 71 -48.74 -0.73 40.51
CA GLY A 71 -49.39 -0.55 39.20
C GLY A 71 -48.72 0.52 38.33
N PRO A 72 -49.25 0.77 37.12
CA PRO A 72 -48.66 1.68 36.13
C PRO A 72 -48.77 3.18 36.50
N PHE A 73 -49.52 3.53 37.56
CA PHE A 73 -49.76 4.91 37.98
C PHE A 73 -49.31 5.19 39.43
N PRO A 74 -47.99 5.16 39.73
CA PRO A 74 -47.48 5.38 41.09
C PRO A 74 -47.68 6.82 41.61
N GLN A 75 -47.95 7.81 40.74
CA GLN A 75 -48.28 9.19 41.16
C GLN A 75 -49.59 9.24 41.96
N ASP A 76 -50.57 8.44 41.55
CA ASP A 76 -51.89 8.42 42.18
C ASP A 76 -51.80 7.81 43.59
N ALA A 77 -50.88 6.86 43.83
CA ALA A 77 -50.61 6.31 45.16
C ALA A 77 -50.15 7.40 46.16
N LEU A 78 -49.32 8.35 45.71
CA LEU A 78 -48.85 9.46 46.54
C LEU A 78 -49.96 10.49 46.82
N GLN A 79 -50.83 10.73 45.85
CA GLN A 79 -52.00 11.59 46.02
C GLN A 79 -53.04 10.96 46.97
N LEU A 80 -53.26 9.65 46.84
CA LEU A 80 -54.05 8.84 47.77
C LEU A 80 -53.49 8.88 49.19
N PHE A 81 -52.17 8.71 49.35
CA PHE A 81 -51.49 8.81 50.65
C PHE A 81 -51.68 10.21 51.28
N ARG A 82 -51.62 11.27 50.47
CA ARG A 82 -51.81 12.65 50.93
C ARG A 82 -53.26 12.95 51.35
N ASN A 83 -54.24 12.41 50.63
CA ASN A 83 -55.67 12.62 50.89
C ASN A 83 -56.19 11.74 52.03
N ALA A 84 -55.67 10.52 52.17
CA ALA A 84 -56.08 9.55 53.17
C ALA A 84 -55.43 9.76 54.55
N ARG A 85 -54.66 10.85 54.72
CA ARG A 85 -53.86 11.17 55.94
C ARG A 85 -54.66 11.22 57.24
N TRP A 86 -55.98 11.41 57.17
CA TRP A 86 -56.88 11.42 58.33
C TRP A 86 -57.51 10.04 58.63
N HIS A 87 -57.49 9.12 57.65
CA HIS A 87 -58.19 7.83 57.71
C HIS A 87 -57.25 6.62 57.75
N VAL A 88 -56.01 6.81 57.31
CA VAL A 88 -54.94 5.83 57.38
C VAL A 88 -54.15 6.12 58.65
N ALA A 89 -54.10 5.16 59.56
CA ALA A 89 -53.16 5.23 60.68
C ALA A 89 -51.78 5.43 60.07
N ASP A 90 -51.04 6.48 60.48
CA ASP A 90 -49.64 6.71 60.10
C ASP A 90 -48.82 5.48 60.49
N ASP A 91 -48.85 4.44 59.68
CA ASP A 91 -48.35 3.12 59.99
C ASP A 91 -47.26 2.72 59.01
N THR A 92 -46.43 1.79 59.45
CA THR A 92 -45.27 1.33 58.68
C THR A 92 -45.67 0.80 57.31
N TYR A 93 -46.86 0.21 57.18
CA TYR A 93 -47.41 -0.30 55.92
C TYR A 93 -47.63 0.82 54.89
N SER A 94 -48.30 1.90 55.27
CA SER A 94 -48.65 2.99 54.36
C SER A 94 -47.44 3.79 53.92
N PHE A 95 -46.49 4.04 54.84
CA PHE A 95 -45.20 4.67 54.51
C PHE A 95 -44.38 3.81 53.54
N THR A 96 -44.39 2.48 53.70
CA THR A 96 -43.65 1.56 52.82
C THR A 96 -44.14 1.64 51.38
N PHE A 97 -45.46 1.64 51.13
CA PHE A 97 -46.01 1.73 49.77
C PHE A 97 -45.94 3.14 49.18
N ALA A 98 -46.03 4.19 50.01
CA ALA A 98 -45.77 5.56 49.55
C ALA A 98 -44.31 5.75 49.12
N LEU A 99 -43.34 5.26 49.90
CA LEU A 99 -41.94 5.27 49.50
C LEU A 99 -41.70 4.40 48.25
N LYS A 100 -42.35 3.24 48.13
CA LYS A 100 -42.28 2.41 46.92
C LYS A 100 -42.78 3.13 45.67
N ALA A 101 -43.86 3.90 45.78
CA ALA A 101 -44.35 4.75 44.71
C ALA A 101 -43.35 5.87 44.34
N CYS A 102 -42.70 6.49 45.34
CA CYS A 102 -41.61 7.45 45.09
C CYS A 102 -40.42 6.81 44.35
N ALA A 103 -40.03 5.58 44.71
CA ALA A 103 -38.97 4.84 44.02
C ALA A 103 -39.35 4.57 42.56
N GLY A 104 -40.60 4.15 42.29
CA GLY A 104 -41.09 3.91 40.93
C GLY A 104 -41.14 5.17 40.05
N LEU A 105 -41.24 6.36 40.65
CA LEU A 105 -41.24 7.65 39.95
C LEU A 105 -39.87 8.32 39.85
N GLY A 106 -38.87 7.85 40.60
CA GLY A 106 -37.56 8.49 40.68
C GLY A 106 -37.61 9.92 41.23
N TRP A 107 -38.48 10.20 42.21
CA TRP A 107 -38.66 11.53 42.79
C TRP A 107 -37.90 11.71 44.13
N PRO A 108 -36.65 12.19 44.12
CA PRO A 108 -35.83 12.30 45.34
C PRO A 108 -36.40 13.27 46.37
N ARG A 109 -36.99 14.39 45.91
CA ARG A 109 -37.57 15.42 46.79
C ARG A 109 -38.78 14.92 47.57
N ALA A 110 -39.65 14.14 46.93
CA ALA A 110 -40.80 13.53 47.58
C ALA A 110 -40.35 12.44 48.58
N GLY A 111 -39.32 11.66 48.23
CA GLY A 111 -38.68 10.71 49.12
C GLY A 111 -38.09 11.37 50.38
N ALA A 112 -37.37 12.48 50.23
CA ALA A 112 -36.80 13.24 51.35
C ALA A 112 -37.88 13.90 52.25
N GLN A 113 -38.97 14.37 51.67
CA GLN A 113 -40.11 14.88 52.44
C GLN A 113 -40.80 13.77 53.27
N LEU A 114 -40.95 12.57 52.69
CA LEU A 114 -41.45 11.41 53.42
C LEU A 114 -40.47 10.95 54.49
N HIS A 115 -39.16 11.01 54.23
CA HIS A 115 -38.11 10.73 55.23
C HIS A 115 -38.25 11.63 56.46
N GLY A 116 -38.34 12.95 56.26
CA GLY A 116 -38.57 13.89 57.37
C GLY A 116 -39.87 13.63 58.13
N LEU A 117 -40.91 13.13 57.44
CA LEU A 117 -42.18 12.75 58.06
C LEU A 117 -42.08 11.47 58.91
N ILE A 118 -41.33 10.47 58.42
CA ILE A 118 -41.04 9.20 59.09
C ILE A 118 -40.30 9.44 60.41
N VAL A 119 -39.28 10.31 60.37
CA VAL A 119 -38.52 10.74 61.55
C VAL A 119 -39.45 11.45 62.55
N ARG A 120 -40.23 12.44 62.10
CA ARG A 120 -41.16 13.18 62.97
C ARG A 120 -42.21 12.30 63.65
N LYS A 121 -42.57 11.17 63.03
CA LYS A 121 -43.59 10.23 63.52
C LYS A 121 -43.01 9.08 64.36
N GLY A 122 -41.69 9.06 64.59
CA GLY A 122 -41.03 8.04 65.42
C GLY A 122 -40.85 6.69 64.73
N PHE A 123 -40.92 6.63 63.40
CA PHE A 123 -40.68 5.41 62.61
C PHE A 123 -39.22 5.26 62.17
N GLU A 124 -38.32 6.10 62.68
CA GLU A 124 -36.89 6.14 62.32
C GLU A 124 -36.13 4.84 62.63
N PHE A 125 -36.64 4.02 63.55
CA PHE A 125 -36.02 2.76 63.93
C PHE A 125 -36.65 1.52 63.26
N HIS A 126 -37.65 1.71 62.40
CA HIS A 126 -38.33 0.58 61.74
C HIS A 126 -37.58 0.10 60.48
N THR A 127 -36.95 -1.08 60.58
CA THR A 127 -36.13 -1.70 59.53
C THR A 127 -36.79 -1.76 58.15
N TYR A 128 -38.09 -2.08 58.06
CA TYR A 128 -38.80 -2.21 56.78
C TYR A 128 -38.98 -0.87 56.05
N VAL A 129 -39.33 0.19 56.78
CA VAL A 129 -39.53 1.52 56.22
C VAL A 129 -38.19 2.11 55.77
N HIS A 130 -37.15 1.98 56.60
CA HIS A 130 -35.79 2.42 56.24
C HIS A 130 -35.17 1.61 55.08
N THR A 131 -35.49 0.32 54.94
CA THR A 131 -35.04 -0.48 53.78
C THR A 131 -35.60 0.06 52.47
N VAL A 132 -36.89 0.42 52.44
CA VAL A 132 -37.51 1.01 51.24
C VAL A 132 -37.04 2.45 51.02
N LEU A 133 -36.80 3.20 52.10
CA LEU A 133 -36.22 4.54 52.02
C LEU A 133 -34.81 4.53 51.40
N ALA A 134 -33.94 3.63 51.85
CA ALA A 134 -32.62 3.43 51.25
C ALA A 134 -32.75 3.08 49.75
N ASN A 135 -33.69 2.20 49.40
CA ASN A 135 -33.97 1.88 47.99
C ASN A 135 -34.39 3.12 47.18
N VAL A 136 -35.26 3.99 47.73
CA VAL A 136 -35.67 5.24 47.07
C VAL A 136 -34.47 6.11 46.76
N TYR A 137 -33.57 6.33 47.74
CA TYR A 137 -32.40 7.17 47.53
C TYR A 137 -31.44 6.58 46.49
N VAL A 138 -31.25 5.25 46.48
CA VAL A 138 -30.40 4.59 45.48
C VAL A 138 -31.01 4.65 44.07
N VAL A 139 -32.31 4.39 43.94
CA VAL A 139 -33.03 4.50 42.66
C VAL A 139 -33.06 5.95 42.17
N CYS A 140 -33.04 6.95 43.04
CA CYS A 140 -32.97 8.36 42.62
C CYS A 140 -31.54 8.87 42.35
N GLY A 141 -30.50 8.06 42.57
CA GLY A 141 -29.10 8.47 42.41
C GLY A 141 -28.52 9.32 43.55
N CYS A 142 -29.26 9.48 44.66
CA CYS A 142 -28.83 10.20 45.87
C CYS A 142 -27.99 9.27 46.77
N LEU A 143 -26.80 8.90 46.31
CA LEU A 143 -25.98 7.84 46.95
C LEU A 143 -25.40 8.24 48.31
N VAL A 144 -25.27 9.54 48.61
CA VAL A 144 -24.85 10.02 49.94
C VAL A 144 -25.96 9.82 50.96
N ASP A 145 -27.18 10.25 50.62
CA ASP A 145 -28.36 10.10 51.48
C ASP A 145 -28.72 8.62 51.70
N ALA A 146 -28.53 7.79 50.67
CA ALA A 146 -28.69 6.33 50.80
C ALA A 146 -27.70 5.70 51.80
N ARG A 147 -26.43 6.16 51.80
CA ARG A 147 -25.41 5.70 52.76
C ARG A 147 -25.79 6.10 54.19
N MET A 148 -26.22 7.34 54.38
CA MET A 148 -26.65 7.84 55.68
C MET A 148 -27.86 7.07 56.20
N ALA A 149 -28.91 6.95 55.38
CA ALA A 149 -30.13 6.23 55.73
C ALA A 149 -29.88 4.76 56.06
N PHE A 150 -28.89 4.12 55.41
CA PHE A 150 -28.47 2.75 55.75
C PHE A 150 -27.66 2.70 57.05
N ALA A 151 -26.73 3.63 57.26
CA ALA A 151 -25.90 3.69 58.47
C ALA A 151 -26.77 3.83 59.73
N GLU A 152 -27.78 4.71 59.68
CA GLU A 152 -28.72 5.02 60.77
C GLU A 152 -29.65 3.85 61.14
N MET A 153 -29.75 2.80 60.32
CA MET A 153 -30.60 1.64 60.62
C MET A 153 -30.10 0.89 61.87
N PRO A 154 -30.92 0.74 62.92
CA PRO A 154 -30.52 0.08 64.18
C PRO A 154 -30.34 -1.43 64.00
N VAL A 155 -31.17 -2.04 63.14
CA VAL A 155 -31.09 -3.46 62.79
C VAL A 155 -31.13 -3.59 61.27
N LYS A 156 -30.06 -4.15 60.69
CA LYS A 156 -29.91 -4.41 59.26
C LYS A 156 -30.15 -5.89 58.98
N ASN A 157 -31.17 -6.20 58.20
CA ASN A 157 -31.47 -7.56 57.75
C ASN A 157 -30.88 -7.84 56.35
N ALA A 158 -30.87 -9.10 55.90
CA ALA A 158 -30.32 -9.48 54.60
C ALA A 158 -30.94 -8.69 53.43
N VAL A 159 -32.22 -8.32 53.51
CA VAL A 159 -32.91 -7.53 52.48
C VAL A 159 -32.34 -6.11 52.39
N SER A 160 -32.13 -5.45 53.54
CA SER A 160 -31.54 -4.10 53.60
C SER A 160 -30.11 -4.06 53.05
N TRP A 161 -29.28 -5.06 53.36
CA TRP A 161 -27.95 -5.21 52.78
C TRP A 161 -28.03 -5.42 51.26
N ASN A 162 -28.89 -6.31 50.78
CA ASN A 162 -29.01 -6.63 49.35
C ASN A 162 -29.47 -5.43 48.52
N VAL A 163 -30.44 -4.66 49.00
CA VAL A 163 -30.94 -3.44 48.33
C VAL A 163 -29.83 -2.42 48.11
N VAL A 164 -29.01 -2.19 49.15
CA VAL A 164 -27.92 -1.22 49.07
C VAL A 164 -26.78 -1.76 48.20
N ILE A 165 -26.34 -3.01 48.38
CA ILE A 165 -25.26 -3.59 47.56
C ILE A 165 -25.63 -3.59 46.06
N THR A 166 -26.79 -4.16 45.71
CA THR A 166 -27.25 -4.25 44.31
C THR A 166 -27.47 -2.86 43.71
N GLY A 167 -28.04 -1.93 44.47
CA GLY A 167 -28.34 -0.61 43.98
C GLY A 167 -27.12 0.29 43.80
N PHE A 168 -26.13 0.25 44.71
CA PHE A 168 -24.86 0.97 44.55
C PHE A 168 -24.08 0.41 43.36
N ALA A 169 -24.03 -0.93 43.24
CA ALA A 169 -23.33 -1.58 42.13
C ALA A 169 -23.99 -1.26 40.77
N GLY A 170 -25.33 -1.27 40.70
CA GLY A 170 -26.09 -0.90 39.51
C GLY A 170 -25.98 0.58 39.10
N ARG A 171 -25.50 1.45 39.99
CA ARG A 171 -25.24 2.89 39.73
C ARG A 171 -23.77 3.19 39.41
N GLY A 172 -22.92 2.17 39.36
CA GLY A 172 -21.49 2.29 39.02
C GLY A 172 -20.54 2.47 40.21
N GLU A 173 -21.05 2.57 41.44
CA GLU A 173 -20.25 2.68 42.68
C GLU A 173 -19.82 1.29 43.19
N VAL A 174 -19.13 0.54 42.35
CA VAL A 174 -18.84 -0.88 42.58
C VAL A 174 -17.87 -1.10 43.76
N GLU A 175 -16.89 -0.21 43.97
CA GLU A 175 -15.98 -0.33 45.11
C GLU A 175 -16.68 -0.15 46.46
N HIS A 176 -17.65 0.76 46.55
CA HIS A 176 -18.42 0.92 47.76
C HIS A 176 -19.35 -0.26 48.00
N ALA A 177 -19.98 -0.78 46.94
CA ALA A 177 -20.77 -2.00 47.02
C ALA A 177 -19.93 -3.21 47.47
N ARG A 178 -18.67 -3.32 47.02
CA ARG A 178 -17.71 -4.37 47.43
C ARG A 178 -17.45 -4.31 48.94
N LEU A 179 -17.18 -3.12 49.47
CA LEU A 179 -16.94 -2.93 50.90
C LEU A 179 -18.14 -3.34 51.75
N LEU A 180 -19.36 -2.98 51.32
CA LEU A 180 -20.59 -3.38 51.98
C LEU A 180 -20.84 -4.89 51.87
N PHE A 181 -20.55 -5.47 50.71
CA PHE A 181 -20.65 -6.91 50.48
C PHE A 181 -19.73 -7.69 51.42
N GLU A 182 -18.46 -7.29 51.56
CA GLU A 182 -17.53 -7.97 52.47
C GLU A 182 -17.97 -7.85 53.94
N ARG A 183 -18.52 -6.71 54.33
CA ARG A 183 -19.07 -6.47 55.69
C ARG A 183 -20.39 -7.20 55.99
N MET A 184 -21.08 -7.72 54.97
CA MET A 184 -22.36 -8.41 55.16
C MET A 184 -22.17 -9.70 55.97
N PRO A 185 -22.85 -9.88 57.13
CA PRO A 185 -22.66 -11.04 58.01
C PRO A 185 -23.02 -12.39 57.38
N CYS A 186 -24.07 -12.43 56.57
CA CYS A 186 -24.51 -13.64 55.87
C CYS A 186 -24.84 -13.31 54.41
N LYS A 187 -23.96 -13.70 53.49
CA LYS A 187 -24.13 -13.49 52.05
C LYS A 187 -25.06 -14.56 51.49
N ASN A 188 -26.03 -14.17 50.67
CA ASN A 188 -26.98 -15.07 50.02
C ASN A 188 -26.93 -14.91 48.49
N VAL A 189 -27.62 -15.77 47.75
CA VAL A 189 -27.57 -15.77 46.27
C VAL A 189 -27.85 -14.38 45.67
N VAL A 190 -28.71 -13.58 46.31
CA VAL A 190 -29.05 -12.22 45.85
C VAL A 190 -27.89 -11.23 46.05
N SER A 191 -27.19 -11.25 47.20
CA SER A 191 -26.00 -10.39 47.40
C SER A 191 -24.89 -10.73 46.40
N TRP A 192 -24.67 -12.02 46.13
CA TRP A 192 -23.65 -12.47 45.17
C TRP A 192 -24.01 -12.08 43.75
N SER A 193 -25.24 -12.38 43.31
CA SER A 193 -25.70 -12.06 41.95
C SER A 193 -25.68 -10.56 41.68
N GLY A 194 -26.10 -9.75 42.66
CA GLY A 194 -26.07 -8.29 42.56
C GLY A 194 -24.67 -7.72 42.41
N MET A 195 -23.69 -8.29 43.12
CA MET A 195 -22.31 -7.86 43.02
C MET A 195 -21.65 -8.29 41.70
N ILE A 196 -21.92 -9.51 41.24
CA ILE A 196 -21.47 -10.02 39.93
C ILE A 196 -22.03 -9.15 38.79
N ASP A 197 -23.34 -8.87 38.81
CA ASP A 197 -24.01 -7.99 37.85
C ASP A 197 -23.43 -6.57 37.87
N GLY A 198 -23.13 -6.04 39.07
CA GLY A 198 -22.46 -4.76 39.26
C GLY A 198 -21.09 -4.68 38.58
N TYR A 199 -20.22 -5.67 38.81
CA TYR A 199 -18.92 -5.76 38.14
C TYR A 199 -19.06 -5.92 36.63
N ALA A 200 -19.99 -6.75 36.17
CA ALA A 200 -20.24 -6.97 34.75
C ALA A 200 -20.65 -5.67 34.04
N ARG A 201 -21.53 -4.85 34.65
CA ARG A 201 -21.97 -3.55 34.10
C ARG A 201 -20.90 -2.47 34.17
N ALA A 202 -20.01 -2.52 35.16
CA ALA A 202 -18.88 -1.61 35.28
C ALA A 202 -17.71 -1.98 34.34
N CYS A 203 -17.89 -2.94 33.43
CA CYS A 203 -16.86 -3.44 32.53
C CYS A 203 -15.61 -3.97 33.25
N LEU A 204 -15.79 -4.58 34.42
CA LEU A 204 -14.75 -5.26 35.22
C LEU A 204 -15.00 -6.78 35.18
N PRO A 205 -14.75 -7.45 34.04
CA PRO A 205 -15.22 -8.81 33.83
C PRO A 205 -14.42 -9.86 34.62
N ILE A 206 -13.15 -9.59 34.89
CA ILE A 206 -12.27 -10.51 35.64
C ILE A 206 -12.74 -10.60 37.09
N GLU A 207 -13.09 -9.47 37.68
CA GLU A 207 -13.64 -9.34 39.03
C GLU A 207 -15.01 -10.01 39.15
N ALA A 208 -15.88 -9.87 38.14
CA ALA A 208 -17.17 -10.55 38.09
C ALA A 208 -17.02 -12.08 38.09
N VAL A 209 -16.11 -12.60 37.25
CA VAL A 209 -15.89 -14.05 37.10
C VAL A 209 -15.14 -14.65 38.30
N THR A 210 -14.19 -13.91 38.89
CA THR A 210 -13.52 -14.33 40.12
C THR A 210 -14.51 -14.40 41.29
N LEU A 211 -15.43 -13.44 41.38
CA LEU A 211 -16.50 -13.46 42.38
C LEU A 211 -17.49 -14.60 42.16
N PHE A 212 -17.84 -14.90 40.90
CA PHE A 212 -18.66 -16.07 40.55
C PHE A 212 -17.99 -17.40 40.97
N ARG A 213 -16.68 -17.55 40.71
CA ARG A 213 -15.94 -18.73 41.18
C ARG A 213 -15.91 -18.81 42.70
N ARG A 214 -15.71 -17.68 43.38
CA ARG A 214 -15.71 -17.62 44.86
C ARG A 214 -17.06 -18.05 45.44
N MET A 215 -18.16 -17.60 44.84
CA MET A 215 -19.53 -18.03 45.21
C MET A 215 -19.68 -19.55 45.15
N MET A 216 -19.17 -20.18 44.09
CA MET A 216 -19.22 -21.64 43.92
C MET A 216 -18.34 -22.37 44.93
N VAL A 217 -17.15 -21.85 45.24
CA VAL A 217 -16.23 -22.42 46.25
C VAL A 217 -16.82 -22.33 47.66
N GLU A 218 -17.53 -21.24 47.97
CA GLU A 218 -18.26 -21.08 49.24
C GLU A 218 -19.54 -21.94 49.31
N GLY A 219 -19.82 -22.76 48.29
CA GLY A 219 -20.93 -23.72 48.28
C GLY A 219 -22.31 -23.10 48.02
N ILE A 220 -22.36 -21.83 47.63
CA ILE A 220 -23.62 -21.13 47.32
C ILE A 220 -23.97 -21.41 45.86
N ARG A 221 -25.09 -22.09 45.62
CA ARG A 221 -25.52 -22.48 44.27
C ARG A 221 -25.93 -21.26 43.44
N PRO A 222 -25.30 -21.03 42.27
CA PRO A 222 -25.79 -20.04 41.30
C PRO A 222 -27.23 -20.30 40.87
N SER A 223 -28.03 -19.25 40.90
CA SER A 223 -29.40 -19.25 40.35
C SER A 223 -29.41 -18.82 38.89
N GLU A 224 -30.57 -18.91 38.25
CA GLU A 224 -30.82 -18.36 36.91
C GLU A 224 -30.35 -16.89 36.79
N ILE A 225 -30.68 -16.05 37.78
CA ILE A 225 -30.29 -14.63 37.83
C ILE A 225 -28.76 -14.48 37.90
N THR A 226 -28.09 -15.37 38.63
CA THR A 226 -26.62 -15.39 38.75
C THR A 226 -25.95 -15.73 37.42
N VAL A 227 -26.50 -16.72 36.70
CA VAL A 227 -26.02 -17.13 35.38
C VAL A 227 -26.19 -15.97 34.38
N LEU A 228 -27.35 -15.33 34.35
CA LEU A 228 -27.58 -14.17 33.49
C LEU A 228 -26.66 -12.98 33.83
N ALA A 229 -26.33 -12.78 35.10
CA ALA A 229 -25.42 -11.72 35.55
C ALA A 229 -23.96 -11.93 35.13
N VAL A 230 -23.48 -13.18 35.05
CA VAL A 230 -22.06 -13.48 34.73
C VAL A 230 -21.79 -13.56 33.22
N ILE A 231 -22.81 -13.87 32.40
CA ILE A 231 -22.67 -14.00 30.94
C ILE A 231 -22.04 -12.77 30.27
N PRO A 232 -22.43 -11.52 30.56
CA PRO A 232 -21.79 -10.34 29.97
C PRO A 232 -20.30 -10.20 30.30
N ALA A 233 -19.89 -10.63 31.50
CA ALA A 233 -18.48 -10.64 31.89
C ALA A 233 -17.69 -11.72 31.14
N LEU A 234 -18.28 -12.90 30.93
CA LEU A 234 -17.66 -13.98 30.16
C LEU A 234 -17.49 -13.63 28.69
N PHE A 235 -18.46 -12.91 28.11
CA PHE A 235 -18.36 -12.35 26.77
C PHE A 235 -17.10 -11.48 26.63
N ASN A 236 -16.87 -10.53 27.55
CA ASN A 236 -15.72 -9.61 27.50
C ASN A 236 -14.36 -10.32 27.68
N ILE A 237 -14.32 -11.48 28.35
CA ILE A 237 -13.08 -12.26 28.56
C ILE A 237 -12.74 -13.12 27.33
N GLY A 238 -13.74 -13.54 26.55
CA GLY A 238 -13.53 -14.29 25.30
C GLY A 238 -12.94 -15.70 25.46
N LYS A 239 -12.98 -16.30 26.66
CA LYS A 239 -12.46 -17.66 26.91
C LYS A 239 -13.56 -18.73 26.82
N ILE A 240 -13.49 -19.58 25.79
CA ILE A 240 -14.46 -20.67 25.54
C ILE A 240 -14.62 -21.61 26.74
N LEU A 241 -13.51 -22.04 27.35
CA LEU A 241 -13.48 -22.96 28.50
C LEU A 241 -14.37 -22.51 29.66
N MET A 242 -14.49 -21.20 29.90
CA MET A 242 -15.33 -20.69 30.99
C MET A 242 -16.82 -20.73 30.64
N GLY A 243 -17.17 -20.50 29.37
CA GLY A 243 -18.52 -20.71 28.87
C GLY A 243 -18.94 -22.18 28.98
N GLU A 244 -18.03 -23.11 28.67
CA GLU A 244 -18.28 -24.56 28.76
C GLU A 244 -18.48 -25.04 30.19
N VAL A 245 -17.70 -24.53 31.14
CA VAL A 245 -17.90 -24.82 32.57
C VAL A 245 -19.25 -24.30 33.06
N LEU A 246 -19.65 -23.09 32.64
CA LEU A 246 -20.95 -22.52 33.00
C LEU A 246 -22.10 -23.31 32.37
N HIS A 247 -21.99 -23.67 31.09
CA HIS A 247 -22.98 -24.49 30.38
C HIS A 247 -23.12 -25.87 31.02
N GLY A 248 -22.02 -26.56 31.34
CA GLY A 248 -22.06 -27.84 32.04
C GLY A 248 -22.69 -27.74 33.44
N TYR A 249 -22.49 -26.63 34.16
CA TYR A 249 -23.21 -26.36 35.42
C TYR A 249 -24.72 -26.17 35.17
N CYS A 250 -25.09 -25.38 34.16
CA CYS A 250 -26.49 -25.15 33.81
C CYS A 250 -27.19 -26.46 33.40
N GLU A 251 -26.50 -27.35 32.69
CA GLU A 251 -27.01 -28.67 32.32
C GLU A 251 -27.25 -29.53 33.56
N LYS A 252 -26.25 -29.62 34.46
CA LYS A 252 -26.31 -30.42 35.68
C LYS A 252 -27.44 -29.98 36.64
N GLU A 253 -27.64 -28.67 36.82
CA GLU A 253 -28.68 -28.14 37.71
C GLU A 253 -30.03 -27.91 36.99
N GLY A 254 -30.14 -28.24 35.70
CA GLY A 254 -31.36 -28.04 34.92
C GLY A 254 -31.73 -26.56 34.71
N LEU A 255 -30.77 -25.65 34.74
CA LEU A 255 -31.01 -24.24 34.44
C LEU A 255 -31.15 -23.98 32.93
N VAL A 256 -30.65 -24.88 32.07
CA VAL A 256 -30.86 -24.82 30.60
C VAL A 256 -32.34 -24.93 30.23
N TRP A 257 -33.18 -25.50 31.11
CA TRP A 257 -34.63 -25.58 30.92
C TRP A 257 -35.34 -24.20 30.96
N ASP A 258 -34.68 -23.17 31.49
CA ASP A 258 -35.14 -21.79 31.39
C ASP A 258 -34.73 -21.19 30.04
N VAL A 259 -35.74 -20.77 29.26
CA VAL A 259 -35.56 -20.25 27.91
C VAL A 259 -34.69 -18.98 27.89
N ARG A 260 -34.68 -18.18 28.96
CA ARG A 260 -33.83 -16.98 29.08
C ARG A 260 -32.35 -17.36 29.19
N VAL A 261 -32.04 -18.36 30.02
CA VAL A 261 -30.66 -18.87 30.19
C VAL A 261 -30.18 -19.49 28.89
N GLY A 262 -30.99 -20.35 28.25
CA GLY A 262 -30.66 -20.96 26.96
C GLY A 262 -30.37 -19.90 25.88
N ASN A 263 -31.23 -18.89 25.75
CA ASN A 263 -31.03 -17.81 24.78
C ASN A 263 -29.75 -16.98 25.07
N SER A 264 -29.45 -16.71 26.33
CA SER A 264 -28.24 -15.99 26.72
C SER A 264 -26.97 -16.82 26.51
N LEU A 265 -27.02 -18.15 26.67
CA LEU A 265 -25.91 -19.05 26.35
C LEU A 265 -25.66 -19.16 24.83
N ILE A 266 -26.73 -19.20 24.02
CA ILE A 266 -26.63 -19.13 22.55
C ILE A 266 -25.93 -17.82 22.14
N ASP A 267 -26.35 -16.68 22.70
CA ASP A 267 -25.74 -15.37 22.44
C ASP A 267 -24.26 -15.32 22.90
N LEU A 268 -23.96 -15.84 24.09
CA LEU A 268 -22.59 -15.95 24.62
C LEU A 268 -21.68 -16.70 23.65
N TYR A 269 -22.04 -17.93 23.28
CA TYR A 269 -21.23 -18.75 22.39
C TYR A 269 -21.14 -18.18 20.97
N SER A 270 -22.21 -17.55 20.49
CA SER A 270 -22.20 -16.87 19.20
C SER A 270 -21.16 -15.75 19.16
N LYS A 271 -21.00 -15.00 20.25
CA LYS A 271 -20.05 -13.88 20.33
C LYS A 271 -18.62 -14.32 20.63
N ILE A 272 -18.44 -15.40 21.39
CA ILE A 272 -17.11 -16.00 21.64
C ILE A 272 -16.56 -16.69 20.37
N GLY A 273 -17.42 -17.08 19.44
CA GLY A 273 -17.05 -17.73 18.18
C GLY A 273 -17.18 -19.26 18.18
N SER A 274 -17.80 -19.85 19.20
CA SER A 274 -18.08 -21.30 19.25
C SER A 274 -19.50 -21.60 18.75
N ILE A 275 -19.65 -21.69 17.43
CA ILE A 275 -20.95 -21.96 16.79
C ILE A 275 -21.48 -23.35 17.15
N GLN A 276 -20.59 -24.33 17.29
CA GLN A 276 -20.97 -25.71 17.63
C GLN A 276 -21.60 -25.79 19.03
N ASN A 277 -21.06 -25.06 20.01
CA ASN A 277 -21.65 -24.99 21.35
C ASN A 277 -22.96 -24.20 21.35
N SER A 278 -23.08 -23.17 20.51
CA SER A 278 -24.33 -22.43 20.30
C SER A 278 -25.44 -23.34 19.75
N LEU A 279 -25.13 -24.18 18.75
CA LEU A 279 -26.03 -25.22 18.25
C LEU A 279 -26.39 -26.25 19.31
N ARG A 280 -25.41 -26.72 20.08
CA ARG A 280 -25.64 -27.70 21.15
C ARG A 280 -26.65 -27.19 22.17
N VAL A 281 -26.51 -25.94 22.64
CA VAL A 281 -27.49 -25.32 23.55
C VAL A 281 -28.87 -25.25 22.87
N PHE A 282 -28.92 -24.86 21.60
CA PHE A 282 -30.18 -24.79 20.86
C PHE A 282 -30.85 -26.16 20.71
N ASP A 283 -30.08 -27.22 20.49
CA ASP A 283 -30.52 -28.63 20.44
C ASP A 283 -31.01 -29.15 21.78
N GLU A 284 -30.36 -28.79 22.87
CA GLU A 284 -30.79 -29.13 24.23
C GLU A 284 -32.14 -28.49 24.63
N MET A 285 -32.53 -27.36 24.01
CA MET A 285 -33.79 -26.66 24.31
C MET A 285 -35.05 -27.34 23.74
N LEU A 286 -34.92 -28.23 22.74
CA LEU A 286 -36.01 -29.02 22.12
C LEU A 286 -37.32 -28.22 21.89
N ASP A 287 -38.46 -28.69 22.42
CA ASP A 287 -39.82 -28.12 22.23
C ASP A 287 -40.02 -26.74 22.88
N ARG A 288 -39.05 -26.24 23.64
CA ARG A 288 -39.14 -24.95 24.36
C ARG A 288 -38.57 -23.77 23.59
N ARG A 289 -38.08 -24.02 22.38
CA ARG A 289 -37.57 -22.98 21.47
C ARG A 289 -38.66 -21.96 21.16
N ASN A 290 -38.41 -20.70 21.53
CA ASN A 290 -39.27 -19.57 21.17
C ASN A 290 -38.65 -18.74 20.03
N LEU A 291 -39.37 -17.73 19.55
CA LEU A 291 -38.90 -16.81 18.52
C LEU A 291 -37.49 -16.24 18.78
N VAL A 292 -37.16 -15.95 20.05
CA VAL A 292 -35.85 -15.42 20.44
C VAL A 292 -34.75 -16.46 20.26
N SER A 293 -34.98 -17.72 20.67
CA SER A 293 -34.00 -18.81 20.47
C SER A 293 -33.65 -19.03 18.99
N TRP A 294 -34.67 -19.06 18.12
CA TRP A 294 -34.49 -19.18 16.67
C TRP A 294 -33.78 -17.96 16.07
N THR A 295 -34.13 -16.76 16.51
CA THR A 295 -33.49 -15.54 16.02
C THR A 295 -32.02 -15.47 16.46
N SER A 296 -31.71 -15.84 17.71
CA SER A 296 -30.34 -15.86 18.23
C SER A 296 -29.46 -16.86 17.48
N ILE A 297 -29.95 -18.07 17.20
CA ILE A 297 -29.14 -19.07 16.46
C ILE A 297 -28.96 -18.66 14.99
N ILE A 298 -29.99 -18.15 14.32
CA ILE A 298 -29.87 -17.62 12.95
C ILE A 298 -28.86 -16.47 12.90
N SER A 299 -28.92 -15.55 13.88
CA SER A 299 -27.96 -14.45 13.99
C SER A 299 -26.54 -14.95 14.26
N ALA A 300 -26.36 -16.02 15.05
CA ALA A 300 -25.05 -16.63 15.28
C ALA A 300 -24.43 -17.13 13.97
N PHE A 301 -25.17 -17.90 13.17
CA PHE A 301 -24.69 -18.37 11.87
C PHE A 301 -24.44 -17.22 10.89
N ALA A 302 -25.28 -16.18 10.91
CA ALA A 302 -25.11 -14.98 10.09
C ALA A 302 -23.79 -14.24 10.40
N MET A 303 -23.49 -14.02 11.69
CA MET A 303 -22.28 -13.30 12.14
C MET A 303 -20.99 -14.01 11.74
N HIS A 304 -21.01 -15.33 11.64
CA HIS A 304 -19.84 -16.15 11.29
C HIS A 304 -19.76 -16.51 9.81
N GLY A 305 -20.58 -15.90 8.96
CA GLY A 305 -20.52 -16.08 7.50
C GLY A 305 -21.04 -17.44 7.00
N LEU A 306 -21.68 -18.24 7.87
CA LEU A 306 -22.28 -19.52 7.50
C LEU A 306 -23.73 -19.32 7.00
N SER A 307 -23.85 -18.61 5.89
CA SER A 307 -25.12 -18.11 5.34
C SER A 307 -26.13 -19.20 4.99
N VAL A 308 -25.68 -20.31 4.38
CA VAL A 308 -26.55 -21.40 3.94
C VAL A 308 -27.27 -22.04 5.13
N LYS A 309 -26.54 -22.33 6.21
CA LYS A 309 -27.09 -22.90 7.44
C LYS A 309 -28.06 -21.94 8.14
N ALA A 310 -27.79 -20.64 8.11
CA ALA A 310 -28.71 -19.63 8.66
C ALA A 310 -30.05 -19.63 7.91
N VAL A 311 -30.03 -19.79 6.58
CA VAL A 311 -31.23 -19.89 5.74
C VAL A 311 -31.98 -21.20 5.98
N GLU A 312 -31.28 -22.32 6.14
CA GLU A 312 -31.88 -23.61 6.53
C GLU A 312 -32.62 -23.49 7.87
N LEU A 313 -31.97 -22.91 8.89
CA LEU A 313 -32.58 -22.68 10.21
C LEU A 313 -33.80 -21.76 10.15
N PHE A 314 -33.80 -20.78 9.25
CA PHE A 314 -34.98 -19.95 9.01
C PHE A 314 -36.13 -20.74 8.37
N ALA A 315 -35.84 -21.65 7.45
CA ALA A 315 -36.84 -22.55 6.89
C ALA A 315 -37.38 -23.52 7.96
N ASP A 316 -36.51 -24.07 8.82
CA ASP A 316 -36.88 -24.93 9.95
C ASP A 316 -37.80 -24.19 10.94
N MET A 317 -37.48 -22.94 11.27
CA MET A 317 -38.31 -22.07 12.11
C MET A 317 -39.73 -21.91 11.54
N ARG A 318 -39.85 -21.69 10.22
CA ARG A 318 -41.15 -21.59 9.54
C ARG A 318 -41.91 -22.92 9.58
N ARG A 319 -41.21 -24.05 9.37
CA ARG A 319 -41.83 -25.39 9.47
C ARG A 319 -42.29 -25.72 10.89
N ALA A 320 -41.60 -25.19 11.91
CA ALA A 320 -42.01 -25.26 13.31
C ALA A 320 -43.21 -24.35 13.67
N GLY A 321 -43.76 -23.60 12.70
CA GLY A 321 -44.94 -22.74 12.90
C GLY A 321 -44.65 -21.44 13.66
N ILE A 322 -43.37 -21.05 13.80
CA ILE A 322 -42.99 -19.83 14.52
C ILE A 322 -42.90 -18.68 13.52
N ASN A 323 -43.72 -17.64 13.75
CA ASN A 323 -43.75 -16.46 12.88
C ASN A 323 -42.51 -15.58 13.07
N PRO A 324 -41.74 -15.30 12.00
CA PRO A 324 -40.64 -14.35 12.05
C PRO A 324 -41.07 -12.93 12.41
N ASN A 325 -40.17 -12.20 13.07
CA ASN A 325 -40.34 -10.77 13.31
C ASN A 325 -39.27 -9.96 12.56
N ARG A 326 -39.30 -8.64 12.74
CA ARG A 326 -38.31 -7.69 12.17
C ARG A 326 -36.86 -8.13 12.42
N VAL A 327 -36.54 -8.51 13.64
CA VAL A 327 -35.16 -8.91 14.01
C VAL A 327 -34.76 -10.21 13.32
N THR A 328 -35.67 -11.17 13.20
CA THR A 328 -35.42 -12.43 12.46
C THR A 328 -35.09 -12.16 11.00
N PHE A 329 -35.89 -11.33 10.32
CA PHE A 329 -35.62 -10.96 8.92
C PHE A 329 -34.31 -10.21 8.77
N LEU A 330 -33.97 -9.30 9.69
CA LEU A 330 -32.67 -8.65 9.69
C LEU A 330 -31.51 -9.65 9.81
N SER A 331 -31.61 -10.64 10.70
CA SER A 331 -30.58 -11.67 10.87
C SER A 331 -30.39 -12.53 9.60
N VAL A 332 -31.48 -12.92 8.93
CA VAL A 332 -31.41 -13.69 7.68
C VAL A 332 -30.89 -12.87 6.51
N LEU A 333 -31.32 -11.60 6.39
CA LEU A 333 -30.80 -10.69 5.36
C LEU A 333 -29.31 -10.41 5.57
N ASN A 334 -28.86 -10.29 6.83
CA ASN A 334 -27.44 -10.15 7.14
C ASN A 334 -26.65 -11.41 6.74
N ALA A 335 -27.19 -12.60 7.00
CA ALA A 335 -26.60 -13.86 6.53
C ALA A 335 -26.49 -13.90 5.00
N CYS A 336 -27.53 -13.47 4.29
CA CYS A 336 -27.51 -13.38 2.82
C CYS A 336 -26.47 -12.36 2.32
N SER A 337 -26.27 -11.25 3.03
CA SER A 337 -25.26 -10.24 2.69
C SER A 337 -23.84 -10.77 2.83
N HIS A 338 -23.54 -11.44 3.95
CA HIS A 338 -22.24 -12.06 4.18
C HIS A 338 -21.97 -13.25 3.25
N GLY A 339 -23.02 -14.00 2.90
CA GLY A 339 -22.94 -15.18 2.03
C GLY A 339 -23.07 -14.92 0.54
N GLY A 340 -23.34 -13.69 0.11
CA GLY A 340 -23.58 -13.35 -1.30
C GLY A 340 -24.84 -13.99 -1.91
N LEU A 341 -25.82 -14.37 -1.10
CA LEU A 341 -27.05 -15.06 -1.54
C LEU A 341 -28.10 -14.04 -2.03
N VAL A 342 -27.81 -13.35 -3.13
CA VAL A 342 -28.58 -12.17 -3.60
C VAL A 342 -30.05 -12.48 -3.87
N GLU A 343 -30.34 -13.52 -4.65
CA GLU A 343 -31.71 -13.87 -5.04
C GLU A 343 -32.56 -14.31 -3.84
N GLN A 344 -31.96 -15.06 -2.91
CA GLN A 344 -32.64 -15.47 -1.67
C GLN A 344 -32.89 -14.28 -0.75
N GLY A 345 -31.93 -13.37 -0.61
CA GLY A 345 -32.08 -12.13 0.16
C GLY A 345 -33.21 -11.25 -0.39
N LEU A 346 -33.29 -11.08 -1.71
CA LEU A 346 -34.39 -10.36 -2.38
C LEU A 346 -35.75 -11.04 -2.14
N ALA A 347 -35.80 -12.37 -2.20
CA ALA A 347 -37.02 -13.13 -1.91
C ALA A 347 -37.46 -12.97 -0.44
N PHE A 348 -36.53 -13.03 0.53
CA PHE A 348 -36.85 -12.81 1.94
C PHE A 348 -37.31 -11.38 2.22
N PHE A 349 -36.71 -10.38 1.57
CA PHE A 349 -37.14 -9.00 1.70
C PHE A 349 -38.57 -8.80 1.16
N LYS A 350 -38.90 -9.41 0.00
CA LYS A 350 -40.27 -9.39 -0.54
C LYS A 350 -41.26 -10.12 0.39
N SER A 351 -40.91 -11.30 0.89
CA SER A 351 -41.75 -12.05 1.85
C SER A 351 -41.99 -11.24 3.12
N MET A 352 -40.97 -10.55 3.66
CA MET A 352 -41.11 -9.67 4.82
C MET A 352 -42.18 -8.59 4.59
N VAL A 353 -42.14 -7.92 3.44
CA VAL A 353 -43.04 -6.79 3.12
C VAL A 353 -44.44 -7.27 2.74
N TYR A 354 -44.54 -8.23 1.82
CA TYR A 354 -45.80 -8.59 1.19
C TYR A 354 -46.51 -9.79 1.84
N GLU A 355 -45.78 -10.75 2.39
CA GLU A 355 -46.38 -11.94 3.02
C GLU A 355 -46.59 -11.74 4.52
N TYR A 356 -45.60 -11.16 5.22
CA TYR A 356 -45.64 -10.96 6.67
C TYR A 356 -46.08 -9.54 7.09
N ASN A 357 -46.26 -8.62 6.13
CA ASN A 357 -46.68 -7.23 6.35
C ASN A 357 -45.79 -6.50 7.38
N ILE A 358 -44.49 -6.74 7.32
CA ILE A 358 -43.49 -6.14 8.20
C ILE A 358 -42.83 -4.98 7.47
N ASN A 359 -43.01 -3.77 8.02
CA ASN A 359 -42.37 -2.57 7.49
C ASN A 359 -40.84 -2.65 7.63
N PRO A 360 -40.08 -2.51 6.53
CA PRO A 360 -38.62 -2.45 6.59
C PRO A 360 -38.11 -1.23 7.36
N GLU A 361 -37.06 -1.43 8.14
CA GLU A 361 -36.28 -0.37 8.80
C GLU A 361 -34.96 -0.13 8.04
N ASP A 362 -34.28 0.99 8.29
CA ASP A 362 -33.00 1.37 7.66
C ASP A 362 -31.96 0.24 7.62
N LYS A 363 -31.90 -0.57 8.69
CA LYS A 363 -30.97 -1.70 8.80
C LYS A 363 -31.24 -2.79 7.76
N HIS A 364 -32.50 -3.04 7.42
CA HIS A 364 -32.89 -4.01 6.39
C HIS A 364 -32.44 -3.52 5.02
N PHE A 365 -32.65 -2.24 4.71
CA PHE A 365 -32.14 -1.63 3.48
C PHE A 365 -30.61 -1.64 3.42
N GLY A 366 -29.94 -1.38 4.55
CA GLY A 366 -28.48 -1.48 4.66
C GLY A 366 -27.96 -2.87 4.24
N CYS A 367 -28.57 -3.96 4.74
CA CYS A 367 -28.22 -5.31 4.32
C CYS A 367 -28.50 -5.58 2.83
N MET A 368 -29.61 -5.07 2.30
CA MET A 368 -29.96 -5.22 0.87
C MET A 368 -28.95 -4.55 -0.05
N ILE A 369 -28.51 -3.35 0.31
CA ILE A 369 -27.58 -2.54 -0.48
C ILE A 369 -26.15 -3.05 -0.33
N ASP A 370 -25.74 -3.53 0.86
CA ASP A 370 -24.46 -4.22 1.03
C ASP A 370 -24.41 -5.50 0.17
N MET A 371 -25.50 -6.28 0.16
CA MET A 371 -25.59 -7.52 -0.63
C MET A 371 -25.55 -7.26 -2.15
N LEU A 372 -26.38 -6.34 -2.65
CA LEU A 372 -26.40 -5.96 -4.07
C LEU A 372 -25.11 -5.27 -4.50
N GLY A 373 -24.57 -4.41 -3.62
CA GLY A 373 -23.31 -3.73 -3.81
C GLY A 373 -22.15 -4.73 -3.93
N ARG A 374 -22.02 -5.69 -3.01
CA ARG A 374 -21.02 -6.77 -3.09
C ARG A 374 -21.16 -7.63 -4.35
N ALA A 375 -22.37 -7.80 -4.86
CA ALA A 375 -22.62 -8.53 -6.12
C ALA A 375 -22.41 -7.69 -7.39
N GLY A 376 -22.03 -6.42 -7.28
CA GLY A 376 -21.82 -5.52 -8.42
C GLY A 376 -23.12 -4.99 -9.06
N ARG A 377 -24.29 -5.26 -8.48
CA ARG A 377 -25.61 -4.83 -8.99
C ARG A 377 -25.98 -3.42 -8.48
N LEU A 378 -25.09 -2.45 -8.72
CA LEU A 378 -25.18 -1.10 -8.15
C LEU A 378 -26.39 -0.30 -8.65
N CYS A 379 -26.77 -0.46 -9.93
CA CYS A 379 -27.97 0.21 -10.47
C CYS A 379 -29.26 -0.24 -9.79
N GLU A 380 -29.37 -1.53 -9.47
CA GLU A 380 -30.53 -2.07 -8.74
C GLU A 380 -30.54 -1.60 -7.29
N ALA A 381 -29.37 -1.52 -6.65
CA ALA A 381 -29.24 -0.95 -5.31
C ALA A 381 -29.71 0.52 -5.29
N GLU A 382 -29.32 1.32 -6.28
CA GLU A 382 -29.77 2.71 -6.41
C GLU A 382 -31.28 2.82 -6.70
N GLN A 383 -31.84 1.93 -7.53
CA GLN A 383 -33.27 1.89 -7.82
C GLN A 383 -34.10 1.54 -6.60
N ILE A 384 -33.66 0.58 -5.77
CA ILE A 384 -34.32 0.24 -4.51
C ILE A 384 -34.38 1.48 -3.62
N ILE A 385 -33.28 2.22 -3.46
CA ILE A 385 -33.25 3.44 -2.64
C ILE A 385 -34.20 4.51 -3.21
N ARG A 386 -34.21 4.71 -4.53
CA ARG A 386 -35.07 5.71 -5.20
C ARG A 386 -36.57 5.36 -5.14
N GLY A 387 -36.90 4.08 -5.08
CA GLY A 387 -38.28 3.60 -4.95
C GLY A 387 -38.90 3.81 -3.56
N LEU A 388 -38.09 4.21 -2.56
CA LEU A 388 -38.57 4.38 -1.19
C LEU A 388 -39.29 5.71 -1.02
N HIS A 389 -40.49 5.64 -0.47
CA HIS A 389 -41.31 6.80 -0.11
C HIS A 389 -40.89 7.44 1.23
N VAL A 390 -39.79 6.97 1.82
CA VAL A 390 -39.23 7.42 3.11
C VAL A 390 -37.75 7.76 2.91
N GLU A 391 -37.30 8.89 3.45
CA GLU A 391 -35.88 9.28 3.39
C GLU A 391 -35.02 8.29 4.17
N VAL A 392 -34.09 7.64 3.45
CA VAL A 392 -33.18 6.64 4.03
C VAL A 392 -32.03 7.32 4.76
N ASN A 393 -31.66 6.77 5.91
CA ASN A 393 -30.56 7.25 6.73
C ASN A 393 -29.20 7.25 6.00
N VAL A 394 -28.31 8.14 6.44
CA VAL A 394 -26.95 8.36 5.91
C VAL A 394 -26.11 7.10 5.90
N THR A 395 -26.32 6.19 6.86
CA THR A 395 -25.63 4.90 6.94
C THR A 395 -25.81 4.06 5.69
N VAL A 396 -27.00 4.06 5.10
CA VAL A 396 -27.31 3.29 3.89
C VAL A 396 -26.63 3.89 2.66
N TRP A 397 -26.63 5.21 2.55
CA TRP A 397 -25.90 5.92 1.50
C TRP A 397 -24.37 5.73 1.62
N ARG A 398 -23.83 5.64 2.85
CA ARG A 398 -22.41 5.32 3.07
C ARG A 398 -22.06 3.89 2.62
N ILE A 399 -22.93 2.92 2.84
CA ILE A 399 -22.74 1.55 2.36
C ILE A 399 -22.71 1.53 0.82
N LEU A 400 -23.64 2.24 0.17
CA LEU A 400 -23.62 2.38 -1.30
C LEU A 400 -22.33 3.06 -1.77
N LEU A 401 -21.89 4.12 -1.09
CA LEU A 401 -20.64 4.81 -1.42
C LEU A 401 -19.42 3.89 -1.31
N GLY A 402 -19.35 3.07 -0.26
CA GLY A 402 -18.29 2.05 -0.11
C GLY A 402 -18.32 1.03 -1.24
N CYS A 403 -19.50 0.62 -1.70
CA CYS A 403 -19.65 -0.29 -2.84
C CYS A 403 -19.26 0.39 -4.15
N CYS A 404 -19.66 1.65 -4.38
CA CYS A 404 -19.19 2.45 -5.51
C CYS A 404 -17.67 2.59 -5.51
N SER A 405 -17.03 2.70 -4.34
CA SER A 405 -15.57 2.69 -4.21
C SER A 405 -14.97 1.39 -4.70
N LYS A 406 -15.53 0.25 -4.27
CA LYS A 406 -15.02 -1.07 -4.62
C LYS A 406 -15.09 -1.35 -6.13
N TYR A 407 -16.11 -0.83 -6.82
CA TYR A 407 -16.33 -1.07 -8.25
C TYR A 407 -15.96 0.11 -9.16
N GLY A 408 -15.46 1.22 -8.61
CA GLY A 408 -15.04 2.40 -9.38
C GLY A 408 -16.17 3.23 -10.00
N GLU A 409 -17.39 3.16 -9.47
CA GLU A 409 -18.58 3.85 -10.01
C GLU A 409 -18.69 5.31 -9.50
N VAL A 410 -17.95 6.24 -10.12
CA VAL A 410 -17.86 7.64 -9.66
C VAL A 410 -19.13 8.45 -9.84
N GLU A 411 -19.87 8.32 -10.95
CA GLU A 411 -21.09 9.10 -11.15
C GLU A 411 -22.17 8.77 -10.10
N MET A 412 -22.26 7.49 -9.71
CA MET A 412 -23.14 7.07 -8.62
C MET A 412 -22.58 7.50 -7.26
N GLY A 413 -21.26 7.45 -7.05
CA GLY A 413 -20.59 7.95 -5.85
C GLY A 413 -20.80 9.45 -5.60
N GLU A 414 -20.70 10.28 -6.64
CA GLU A 414 -20.95 11.73 -6.57
C GLU A 414 -22.42 12.04 -6.21
N ARG A 415 -23.38 11.35 -6.84
CA ARG A 415 -24.81 11.50 -6.53
C ARG A 415 -25.12 11.06 -5.09
N THR A 416 -24.49 9.96 -4.65
CA THR A 416 -24.61 9.43 -3.29
C THR A 416 -24.12 10.43 -2.24
N ILE A 417 -23.00 11.09 -2.48
CA ILE A 417 -22.47 12.10 -1.55
C ILE A 417 -23.29 13.37 -1.51
N LYS A 418 -23.84 13.82 -2.64
CA LYS A 418 -24.79 14.94 -2.64
C LYS A 418 -25.99 14.65 -1.73
N LYS A 419 -26.44 13.39 -1.67
CA LYS A 419 -27.51 12.94 -0.77
C LYS A 419 -27.05 12.83 0.68
N ILE A 420 -25.86 12.29 0.95
CA ILE A 420 -25.25 12.27 2.31
C ILE A 420 -25.16 13.70 2.87
N LEU A 421 -24.72 14.67 2.06
CA LEU A 421 -24.54 16.07 2.47
C LEU A 421 -25.85 16.82 2.71
N ALA A 422 -26.93 16.39 2.06
CA ALA A 422 -28.26 16.93 2.33
C ALA A 422 -28.77 16.48 3.71
N LEU A 423 -28.35 15.28 4.18
CA LEU A 423 -28.83 14.64 5.41
C LEU A 423 -27.91 14.89 6.63
N GLU A 424 -26.58 14.87 6.46
CA GLU A 424 -25.58 15.16 7.50
C GLU A 424 -24.53 16.16 7.00
N ARG A 425 -24.38 17.28 7.70
CA ARG A 425 -23.44 18.35 7.31
C ARG A 425 -22.03 18.23 7.90
N GLY A 426 -21.71 17.19 8.69
CA GLY A 426 -20.61 17.25 9.66
C GLY A 426 -19.51 16.16 9.67
N LEU A 427 -19.55 15.11 8.83
CA LEU A 427 -18.59 13.99 8.92
C LEU A 427 -17.63 13.93 7.71
N GLY A 428 -16.32 14.05 8.00
CA GLY A 428 -15.25 14.07 6.99
C GLY A 428 -14.87 12.71 6.38
N SER A 429 -15.34 11.60 6.94
CA SER A 429 -15.01 10.23 6.48
C SER A 429 -15.49 9.94 5.06
N ASP A 430 -16.63 10.49 4.67
CA ASP A 430 -17.30 10.19 3.40
C ASP A 430 -16.59 10.90 2.22
N PHE A 431 -16.00 12.05 2.50
CA PHE A 431 -15.15 12.78 1.55
C PHE A 431 -13.79 12.12 1.31
N VAL A 432 -13.25 11.39 2.30
CA VAL A 432 -12.02 10.60 2.12
C VAL A 432 -12.28 9.44 1.16
N VAL A 433 -13.43 8.78 1.28
CA VAL A 433 -13.83 7.70 0.37
C VAL A 433 -14.02 8.22 -1.07
N LEU A 434 -14.64 9.39 -1.24
CA LEU A 434 -14.72 10.05 -2.56
C LEU A 434 -13.38 10.52 -3.09
N SER A 435 -12.56 11.11 -2.23
CA SER A 435 -11.22 11.57 -2.61
C SER A 435 -10.39 10.39 -3.07
N ASN A 436 -10.49 9.23 -2.40
CA ASN A 436 -9.83 8.00 -2.80
C ASN A 436 -10.37 7.47 -4.12
N MET A 437 -11.70 7.45 -4.34
CA MET A 437 -12.29 7.09 -5.65
C MET A 437 -11.84 8.00 -6.79
N LEU A 438 -11.87 9.32 -6.58
CA LEU A 438 -11.42 10.31 -7.55
C LEU A 438 -9.92 10.21 -7.82
N THR A 439 -9.13 9.82 -6.80
CA THR A 439 -7.69 9.54 -6.92
C THR A 439 -7.46 8.23 -7.70
N GLU A 440 -8.24 7.17 -7.45
CA GLU A 440 -8.17 5.88 -8.15
C GLU A 440 -8.56 6.02 -9.63
N LEU A 441 -9.39 7.00 -9.99
CA LEU A 441 -9.79 7.30 -11.36
C LEU A 441 -9.03 8.48 -11.99
N GLY A 442 -7.96 8.96 -11.35
CA GLY A 442 -7.06 9.97 -11.92
C GLY A 442 -7.60 11.41 -11.94
N ARG A 443 -8.77 11.69 -11.35
CA ARG A 443 -9.37 13.03 -11.20
C ARG A 443 -8.80 13.75 -9.97
N PHE A 444 -7.48 13.93 -9.94
CA PHE A 444 -6.77 14.47 -8.77
C PHE A 444 -7.14 15.92 -8.43
N SER A 445 -7.52 16.74 -9.43
CA SER A 445 -8.01 18.11 -9.21
C SER A 445 -9.27 18.11 -8.34
N ASP A 446 -10.19 17.20 -8.65
CA ASP A 446 -11.47 17.08 -7.95
C ASP A 446 -11.26 16.43 -6.58
N ALA A 447 -10.34 15.44 -6.50
CA ALA A 447 -9.92 14.84 -5.23
C ALA A 447 -9.25 15.86 -4.29
N GLU A 448 -8.49 16.82 -4.83
CA GLU A 448 -7.83 17.88 -4.08
C GLU A 448 -8.79 18.99 -3.68
N ILE A 449 -9.77 19.34 -4.54
CA ILE A 449 -10.89 20.21 -4.18
C ILE A 449 -11.68 19.57 -3.03
N VAL A 450 -11.95 18.27 -3.11
CA VAL A 450 -12.62 17.51 -2.04
C VAL A 450 -11.79 17.50 -0.75
N ARG A 451 -10.46 17.31 -0.82
CA ARG A 451 -9.57 17.39 0.36
C ARG A 451 -9.52 18.79 0.97
N LYS A 452 -9.41 19.84 0.15
CA LYS A 452 -9.47 21.24 0.62
C LYS A 452 -10.80 21.58 1.27
N LEU A 453 -11.91 21.03 0.76
CA LEU A 453 -13.23 21.18 1.37
C LEU A 453 -13.35 20.44 2.72
N VAL A 454 -12.62 19.33 2.94
CA VAL A 454 -12.52 18.65 4.25
C VAL A 454 -11.73 19.50 5.24
N ASP A 455 -10.60 20.06 4.82
CA ASP A 455 -9.74 20.90 5.65
C ASP A 455 -10.45 22.22 6.05
N GLN A 456 -11.20 22.83 5.14
CA GLN A 456 -11.97 24.06 5.41
C GLN A 456 -13.17 23.84 6.35
N ARG A 457 -13.64 22.61 6.52
CA ARG A 457 -14.86 22.29 7.29
C ARG A 457 -14.60 21.81 8.72
N ASN A 458 -13.37 21.87 9.22
CA ASN A 458 -12.99 21.50 10.61
C ASN A 458 -13.58 20.13 11.07
N SER A 459 -13.75 19.18 10.14
CA SER A 459 -14.36 17.90 10.45
C SER A 459 -13.33 17.00 11.14
N VAL A 460 -13.49 16.80 12.46
CA VAL A 460 -12.61 15.95 13.25
C VAL A 460 -12.65 14.53 12.70
N LYS A 461 -11.46 14.02 12.33
CA LYS A 461 -11.24 12.62 12.00
C LYS A 461 -11.56 11.80 13.23
N ILE A 462 -12.73 11.17 13.29
CA ILE A 462 -13.01 10.10 14.24
C ILE A 462 -12.62 8.80 13.53
N PRO A 463 -11.46 8.20 13.84
CA PRO A 463 -11.15 6.87 13.37
C PRO A 463 -12.22 5.93 13.94
N GLY A 464 -12.87 5.14 13.10
CA GLY A 464 -13.83 4.13 13.56
C GLY A 464 -13.17 3.20 14.59
N LEU A 465 -13.64 3.30 15.84
CA LEU A 465 -13.55 2.32 16.93
C LEU A 465 -12.38 1.32 16.87
N ALA A 466 -11.22 1.77 17.35
CA ALA A 466 -10.36 0.96 18.21
C ALA A 466 -10.12 1.80 19.47
N LEU A 467 -10.73 1.40 20.58
CA LEU A 467 -10.48 2.01 21.88
C LEU A 467 -8.98 1.92 22.23
N GLU A 468 -8.51 2.99 22.85
CA GLU A 468 -7.24 3.20 23.56
C GLU A 468 -6.00 3.62 22.73
N ALA A 469 -5.94 4.93 22.47
CA ALA A 469 -4.69 5.68 22.38
C ALA A 469 -4.77 7.05 23.09
N ASP A 470 -5.58 7.16 24.14
CA ASP A 470 -5.89 8.44 24.82
C ASP A 470 -5.17 8.65 26.18
N VAL A 471 -4.01 8.02 26.41
CA VAL A 471 -3.26 8.23 27.67
C VAL A 471 -1.88 8.88 27.48
N LEU A 472 -1.46 9.25 26.26
CA LEU A 472 -0.07 9.73 26.07
C LEU A 472 0.11 10.88 25.07
N THR A 473 -0.77 11.87 25.10
CA THR A 473 -0.48 13.16 24.47
C THR A 473 -0.93 14.31 25.35
N ASP A 474 -0.07 14.67 26.30
CA ASP A 474 -0.10 16.02 26.84
C ASP A 474 1.31 16.65 26.72
N VAL A 475 1.31 17.85 26.15
CA VAL A 475 2.38 18.86 26.07
C VAL A 475 3.58 18.64 25.11
N GLN A 476 3.77 19.62 24.19
CA GLN A 476 5.00 19.97 23.43
C GLN A 476 5.25 19.46 21.98
N SER A 477 4.29 19.52 21.05
CA SER A 477 4.66 19.31 19.62
C SER A 477 3.93 20.14 18.56
N LEU A 478 3.33 21.28 18.92
CA LEU A 478 2.74 22.20 17.92
C LEU A 478 3.77 23.02 17.12
N PHE A 479 5.04 23.07 17.55
CA PHE A 479 6.08 23.88 16.89
C PHE A 479 6.97 23.07 15.92
N ILE A 480 7.00 21.75 16.05
CA ILE A 480 7.90 20.87 15.29
C ILE A 480 7.28 20.47 13.94
N VAL A 481 5.94 20.42 13.86
CA VAL A 481 5.21 19.98 12.65
C VAL A 481 5.33 20.98 11.48
N ASN A 482 5.42 22.28 11.76
CA ASN A 482 5.55 23.30 10.71
C ASN A 482 6.99 23.56 10.26
N TRP A 483 8.01 23.17 11.04
CA TRP A 483 9.42 23.34 10.65
C TRP A 483 9.97 22.13 9.88
N LEU A 484 9.31 20.97 9.97
CA LEU A 484 9.74 19.72 9.34
C LEU A 484 9.15 19.47 7.95
N THR A 485 8.54 20.42 7.25
CA THR A 485 7.99 20.17 5.90
C THR A 485 9.04 20.25 4.76
N ALA A 486 10.33 20.46 5.07
CA ALA A 486 11.34 20.84 4.06
C ALA A 486 12.44 19.80 3.74
N HIS A 487 12.52 18.62 4.37
CA HIS A 487 13.62 17.67 4.10
C HIS A 487 13.21 16.19 4.08
N GLY A 488 13.67 15.46 3.06
CA GLY A 488 13.42 14.03 2.81
C GLY A 488 14.04 13.03 3.81
N THR A 489 14.53 13.48 4.96
CA THR A 489 15.05 12.66 6.08
C THR A 489 13.93 12.11 6.99
N ILE A 490 12.68 12.51 6.76
CA ILE A 490 11.53 12.25 7.64
C ILE A 490 10.97 10.84 7.53
N LEU A 491 11.09 10.18 6.38
CA LEU A 491 10.63 8.80 6.20
C LEU A 491 11.43 7.82 7.07
N PHE A 492 12.71 8.12 7.28
CA PHE A 492 13.61 7.33 8.12
C PHE A 492 13.32 7.53 9.62
N ILE A 493 13.09 8.77 10.06
CA ILE A 493 12.82 9.09 11.47
C ILE A 493 11.39 8.66 11.89
N LEU A 494 10.38 8.81 11.03
CA LEU A 494 9.03 8.28 11.26
C LEU A 494 9.01 6.75 11.31
N ASN A 495 9.86 6.08 10.51
CA ASN A 495 9.97 4.62 10.56
C ASN A 495 10.61 4.14 11.86
N ILE A 496 11.64 4.82 12.36
CA ILE A 496 12.31 4.49 13.63
C ILE A 496 11.35 4.66 14.82
N ALA A 497 10.60 5.77 14.89
CA ALA A 497 9.64 6.01 15.97
C ALA A 497 8.50 4.98 16.01
N ARG A 498 8.03 4.51 14.84
CA ARG A 498 7.04 3.42 14.73
C ARG A 498 7.58 2.07 15.19
N MET A 499 8.85 1.76 14.92
CA MET A 499 9.45 0.48 15.32
C MET A 499 9.60 0.35 16.83
N GLU A 500 9.94 1.44 17.50
CA GLU A 500 10.08 1.42 18.95
C GLU A 500 8.73 1.22 19.63
N ALA A 501 7.64 1.79 19.08
CA ALA A 501 6.28 1.56 19.53
C ALA A 501 5.82 0.10 19.31
N ILE A 502 6.11 -0.50 18.16
CA ILE A 502 5.79 -1.91 17.87
C ILE A 502 6.61 -2.85 18.77
N LYS A 503 7.90 -2.58 19.00
CA LYS A 503 8.75 -3.34 19.92
C LYS A 503 8.25 -3.23 21.36
N LYS A 504 7.78 -2.06 21.80
CA LYS A 504 7.13 -1.87 23.11
C LYS A 504 5.80 -2.63 23.22
N LEU A 505 4.99 -2.63 22.15
CA LEU A 505 3.74 -3.40 22.09
C LEU A 505 4.00 -4.91 22.15
N HIS A 506 4.98 -5.39 21.40
CA HIS A 506 5.41 -6.79 21.41
C HIS A 506 5.94 -7.20 22.81
N ALA A 507 6.80 -6.37 23.43
CA ALA A 507 7.26 -6.59 24.80
C ALA A 507 6.09 -6.60 25.80
N HIS A 508 5.11 -5.72 25.64
CA HIS A 508 3.90 -5.70 26.45
C HIS A 508 3.08 -6.99 26.29
N TYR A 509 2.94 -7.52 25.08
CA TYR A 509 2.25 -8.80 24.83
C TYR A 509 2.97 -10.01 25.43
N ILE A 510 4.31 -9.99 25.48
CA ILE A 510 5.10 -11.02 26.19
C ILE A 510 4.86 -10.92 27.70
N VAL A 511 4.99 -9.71 28.28
CA VAL A 511 4.85 -9.48 29.73
C VAL A 511 3.41 -9.75 30.23
N SER A 512 2.41 -9.44 29.41
CA SER A 512 0.99 -9.69 29.73
C SER A 512 0.52 -11.13 29.44
N GLY A 513 1.39 -12.00 28.91
CA GLY A 513 1.05 -13.40 28.59
C GLY A 513 0.14 -13.57 27.36
N LEU A 514 -0.05 -12.51 26.56
CA LEU A 514 -0.88 -12.50 25.35
C LEU A 514 -0.17 -13.03 24.10
N TYR A 515 1.08 -13.50 24.21
CA TYR A 515 1.84 -14.10 23.10
C TYR A 515 1.20 -15.37 22.53
N SER A 516 0.35 -16.06 23.29
CA SER A 516 -0.43 -17.22 22.83
C SER A 516 -1.66 -16.85 21.97
N CYS A 517 -2.05 -15.57 21.94
CA CYS A 517 -3.20 -15.12 21.16
C CYS A 517 -2.79 -14.90 19.69
N HIS A 518 -3.16 -15.84 18.81
CA HIS A 518 -2.85 -15.78 17.37
C HIS A 518 -3.32 -14.47 16.70
N TYR A 519 -4.45 -13.89 17.12
CA TYR A 519 -4.95 -12.63 16.55
C TYR A 519 -4.07 -11.42 16.90
N ALA A 520 -3.70 -11.27 18.18
CA ALA A 520 -2.84 -10.17 18.63
C ALA A 520 -1.43 -10.28 18.03
N MET A 521 -0.87 -11.50 18.03
CA MET A 521 0.44 -11.76 17.43
C MET A 521 0.44 -11.66 15.91
N SER A 522 -0.68 -11.93 15.23
CA SER A 522 -0.78 -11.72 13.77
C SER A 522 -0.56 -10.25 13.36
N LYS A 523 -0.96 -9.29 14.21
CA LYS A 523 -0.77 -7.85 13.96
C LYS A 523 0.69 -7.44 14.12
N VAL A 524 1.35 -7.97 15.15
CA VAL A 524 2.78 -7.78 15.39
C VAL A 524 3.60 -8.42 14.27
N LEU A 525 3.30 -9.68 13.91
CA LEU A 525 3.94 -10.40 12.82
C LEU A 525 3.77 -9.67 11.49
N ARG A 526 2.56 -9.20 11.16
CA ARG A 526 2.30 -8.41 9.94
C ARG A 526 3.11 -7.12 9.90
N SER A 527 3.29 -6.48 11.05
CA SER A 527 4.07 -5.24 11.13
C SER A 527 5.57 -5.46 10.90
N TYR A 528 6.14 -6.54 11.44
CA TYR A 528 7.55 -6.92 11.23
C TYR A 528 7.82 -7.55 9.85
N ALA A 529 6.84 -8.24 9.25
CA ALA A 529 7.01 -8.93 7.97
C ALA A 529 6.71 -8.04 6.75
N ILE A 530 5.71 -7.14 6.81
CA ILE A 530 5.19 -6.42 5.63
C ILE A 530 5.44 -4.91 5.70
N LEU A 531 5.21 -4.26 6.85
CA LEU A 531 5.24 -2.80 6.94
C LEU A 531 6.67 -2.26 7.09
N GLN A 532 7.51 -2.95 7.85
CA GLN A 532 8.94 -2.65 7.99
C GLN A 532 9.69 -3.97 8.19
N PRO A 533 10.48 -4.44 7.19
CA PRO A 533 10.98 -5.80 7.13
C PRO A 533 12.12 -6.07 8.13
N ASP A 534 11.78 -6.20 9.41
CA ASP A 534 12.66 -6.78 10.44
C ASP A 534 12.35 -8.28 10.53
N LEU A 535 12.79 -9.01 9.50
CA LEU A 535 12.44 -10.42 9.29
C LEU A 535 13.02 -11.33 10.39
N VAL A 536 14.11 -10.92 11.04
CA VAL A 536 14.70 -11.67 12.15
C VAL A 536 13.76 -11.67 13.36
N LEU A 537 13.15 -10.52 13.68
CA LEU A 537 12.14 -10.42 14.71
C LEU A 537 10.83 -11.10 14.31
N ALA A 538 10.43 -11.01 13.04
CA ALA A 538 9.26 -11.73 12.53
C ALA A 538 9.41 -13.25 12.69
N HIS A 539 10.57 -13.82 12.35
CA HIS A 539 10.86 -15.25 12.56
C HIS A 539 10.83 -15.65 14.03
N LYS A 540 11.48 -14.88 14.91
CA LYS A 540 11.46 -15.17 16.36
C LYS A 540 10.05 -15.13 16.95
N VAL A 541 9.22 -14.20 16.50
CA VAL A 541 7.80 -14.15 16.89
C VAL A 541 7.07 -15.39 16.42
N PHE A 542 7.29 -15.79 15.18
CA PHE A 542 6.62 -16.93 14.57
C PHE A 542 7.00 -18.26 15.24
N ASP A 543 8.29 -18.46 15.55
CA ASP A 543 8.80 -19.67 16.22
C ASP A 543 8.30 -19.81 17.67
N GLN A 544 7.86 -18.71 18.30
CA GLN A 544 7.25 -18.72 19.63
C GLN A 544 5.76 -19.11 19.63
N MET A 545 5.15 -19.26 18.46
CA MET A 545 3.73 -19.59 18.34
C MET A 545 3.52 -21.11 18.26
N GLU A 546 2.70 -21.66 19.15
CA GLU A 546 2.26 -23.05 19.06
C GLU A 546 1.14 -23.18 18.01
N ALA A 547 1.29 -24.13 17.07
CA ALA A 547 0.35 -24.46 15.99
C ALA A 547 -0.13 -23.25 15.13
N PRO A 548 0.77 -22.60 14.36
CA PRO A 548 0.42 -21.45 13.52
C PRO A 548 -0.60 -21.79 12.42
N THR A 549 -1.64 -20.96 12.29
CA THR A 549 -2.66 -21.07 11.24
C THR A 549 -2.11 -20.75 9.85
N THR A 550 -2.75 -21.22 8.77
CA THR A 550 -2.39 -20.91 7.37
C THR A 550 -2.26 -19.40 7.12
N TYR A 551 -3.10 -18.58 7.77
CA TYR A 551 -3.02 -17.12 7.66
C TYR A 551 -1.69 -16.55 8.18
N LEU A 552 -1.15 -17.08 9.28
CA LEU A 552 0.13 -16.65 9.84
C LEU A 552 1.31 -17.07 8.96
N TRP A 553 1.26 -18.30 8.42
CA TRP A 553 2.22 -18.76 7.41
C TRP A 553 2.21 -17.85 6.17
N ASN A 554 1.03 -17.46 5.68
CA ASN A 554 0.90 -16.56 4.54
C ASN A 554 1.52 -15.18 4.79
N ILE A 555 1.44 -14.64 6.01
CA ILE A 555 2.05 -13.35 6.36
C ILE A 555 3.58 -13.42 6.27
N ILE A 556 4.20 -14.45 6.86
CA ILE A 556 5.66 -14.56 6.88
C ILE A 556 6.22 -14.93 5.51
N ILE A 557 5.55 -15.83 4.78
CA ILE A 557 5.89 -16.17 3.38
C ILE A 557 5.80 -14.93 2.50
N ARG A 558 4.77 -14.09 2.67
CA ARG A 558 4.64 -12.82 1.93
C ARG A 558 5.77 -11.85 2.26
N GLY A 559 6.15 -11.71 3.53
CA GLY A 559 7.26 -10.86 3.94
C GLY A 559 8.60 -11.30 3.34
N LEU A 560 8.89 -12.61 3.38
CA LEU A 560 10.11 -13.20 2.80
C LEU A 560 10.12 -13.15 1.26
N ALA A 561 8.99 -13.35 0.60
CA ALA A 561 8.91 -13.23 -0.86
C ALA A 561 9.19 -11.80 -1.36
N GLN A 562 8.92 -10.79 -0.53
CA GLN A 562 9.18 -9.37 -0.81
C GLN A 562 10.55 -8.88 -0.34
N SER A 563 11.29 -9.68 0.44
CA SER A 563 12.60 -9.34 0.98
C SER A 563 13.75 -9.60 0.01
N ASP A 564 15.00 -9.36 0.41
CA ASP A 564 16.18 -9.73 -0.37
C ASP A 564 16.51 -11.24 -0.29
N THR A 565 15.76 -12.02 0.50
CA THR A 565 15.96 -13.47 0.68
C THR A 565 14.74 -14.32 0.25
N PRO A 566 14.30 -14.24 -1.03
CA PRO A 566 13.15 -15.00 -1.52
C PRO A 566 13.33 -16.53 -1.47
N ALA A 567 14.57 -17.03 -1.41
CA ALA A 567 14.84 -18.47 -1.25
C ALA A 567 14.33 -19.02 0.10
N ASP A 568 14.38 -18.23 1.16
CA ASP A 568 13.91 -18.62 2.49
C ASP A 568 12.39 -18.81 2.51
N ALA A 569 11.65 -18.05 1.70
CA ALA A 569 10.21 -18.21 1.55
C ALA A 569 9.85 -19.62 1.00
N ILE A 570 10.65 -20.13 0.06
CA ILE A 570 10.45 -21.45 -0.55
C ILE A 570 10.78 -22.56 0.46
N ALA A 571 11.87 -22.41 1.22
CA ALA A 571 12.25 -23.34 2.28
C ALA A 571 11.18 -23.39 3.38
N LEU A 572 10.67 -22.22 3.79
CA LEU A 572 9.65 -22.10 4.82
C LEU A 572 8.32 -22.73 4.39
N TYR A 573 7.95 -22.61 3.10
CA TYR A 573 6.77 -23.31 2.57
C TYR A 573 6.92 -24.82 2.61
N LYS A 574 8.08 -25.38 2.22
CA LYS A 574 8.33 -26.83 2.31
C LYS A 574 8.21 -27.31 3.77
N LYS A 575 8.70 -26.52 4.74
CA LYS A 575 8.49 -26.78 6.18
C LYS A 575 7.02 -26.75 6.55
N ALA A 576 6.28 -25.72 6.13
CA ALA A 576 4.85 -25.59 6.42
C ALA A 576 4.02 -26.77 5.88
N GLN A 577 4.37 -27.29 4.69
CA GLN A 577 3.74 -28.50 4.14
C GLN A 577 4.03 -29.74 4.99
N GLY A 578 5.27 -29.90 5.48
CA GLY A 578 5.64 -30.99 6.39
C GLY A 578 4.89 -30.95 7.73
N GLU A 579 4.48 -29.77 8.17
CA GLU A 579 3.67 -29.55 9.39
C GLU A 579 2.15 -29.60 9.14
N GLY A 580 1.71 -29.93 7.91
CA GLY A 580 0.30 -30.14 7.58
C GLY A 580 -0.49 -28.88 7.19
N MET A 581 0.19 -27.77 6.86
CA MET A 581 -0.49 -26.56 6.35
C MET A 581 -1.15 -26.84 4.99
N ILE A 582 -2.45 -26.51 4.88
CA ILE A 582 -3.19 -26.54 3.61
C ILE A 582 -2.98 -25.18 2.90
N PRO A 583 -2.31 -25.14 1.73
CA PRO A 583 -2.12 -23.89 0.98
C PRO A 583 -3.44 -23.38 0.39
N ASP A 584 -3.63 -22.07 0.37
CA ASP A 584 -4.80 -21.41 -0.20
C ASP A 584 -4.41 -20.52 -1.40
N ASN A 585 -5.41 -19.83 -1.97
CA ASN A 585 -5.21 -18.90 -3.08
C ASN A 585 -4.38 -17.65 -2.71
N LEU A 586 -4.12 -17.41 -1.42
CA LEU A 586 -3.24 -16.34 -0.94
C LEU A 586 -1.79 -16.83 -0.75
N THR A 587 -1.57 -18.13 -0.61
CA THR A 587 -0.22 -18.72 -0.45
C THR A 587 0.56 -18.71 -1.77
N PHE A 588 -0.03 -19.21 -2.87
CA PHE A 588 0.68 -19.44 -4.13
C PHE A 588 1.23 -18.19 -4.82
N PRO A 589 0.51 -17.05 -4.92
CA PRO A 589 1.03 -15.88 -5.62
C PRO A 589 2.37 -15.38 -5.07
N PHE A 590 2.57 -15.42 -3.75
CA PHE A 590 3.82 -14.97 -3.13
C PHE A 590 4.96 -15.98 -3.28
N ILE A 591 4.68 -17.28 -3.22
CA ILE A 591 5.68 -18.33 -3.41
C ILE A 591 6.12 -18.39 -4.87
N LEU A 592 5.18 -18.33 -5.82
CA LEU A 592 5.49 -18.28 -7.24
C LEU A 592 6.33 -17.03 -7.56
N LYS A 593 6.02 -15.88 -6.93
CA LYS A 593 6.85 -14.67 -7.03
C LYS A 593 8.25 -14.87 -6.45
N ALA A 594 8.39 -15.58 -5.31
CA ALA A 594 9.69 -15.92 -4.74
C ALA A 594 10.49 -16.85 -5.68
N CYS A 595 9.85 -17.88 -6.24
CA CYS A 595 10.45 -18.78 -7.23
C CYS A 595 10.88 -18.02 -8.50
N ALA A 596 10.09 -17.04 -8.95
CA ALA A 596 10.41 -16.19 -10.09
C ALA A 596 11.66 -15.34 -9.85
N ARG A 597 11.85 -14.83 -8.62
CA ARG A 597 13.02 -14.02 -8.25
C ARG A 597 14.31 -14.83 -8.11
N VAL A 598 14.21 -16.10 -7.75
CA VAL A 598 15.35 -17.04 -7.64
C VAL A 598 15.57 -17.82 -8.94
N SER A 599 14.68 -17.64 -9.93
CA SER A 599 14.63 -18.44 -11.15
C SER A 599 14.57 -19.96 -10.90
N ALA A 600 13.87 -20.36 -9.83
CA ALA A 600 13.74 -21.75 -9.37
C ALA A 600 12.63 -22.49 -10.15
N LEU A 601 12.96 -22.98 -11.35
CA LEU A 601 11.98 -23.63 -12.25
C LEU A 601 11.44 -24.94 -11.70
N SER A 602 12.28 -25.80 -11.12
CA SER A 602 11.88 -27.11 -10.57
C SER A 602 10.86 -26.96 -9.44
N GLU A 603 11.15 -26.08 -8.48
CA GLU A 603 10.23 -25.75 -7.39
C GLU A 603 8.95 -25.12 -7.94
N GLY A 604 9.06 -24.23 -8.92
CA GLY A 604 7.94 -23.62 -9.61
C GLY A 604 6.98 -24.63 -10.26
N GLU A 605 7.51 -25.65 -10.95
CA GLU A 605 6.73 -26.73 -11.56
C GLU A 605 6.06 -27.62 -10.50
N GLN A 606 6.73 -27.88 -9.37
CA GLN A 606 6.11 -28.58 -8.24
C GLN A 606 4.92 -27.80 -7.69
N MET A 607 5.03 -26.48 -7.54
CA MET A 607 3.92 -25.62 -7.10
C MET A 607 2.80 -25.59 -8.13
N HIS A 608 3.10 -25.51 -9.42
CA HIS A 608 2.11 -25.56 -10.49
C HIS A 608 1.32 -26.88 -10.50
N ASN A 609 2.00 -28.02 -10.31
CA ASN A 609 1.34 -29.31 -10.15
C ASN A 609 0.44 -29.34 -8.90
N HIS A 610 0.84 -28.69 -7.82
CA HIS A 610 0.04 -28.61 -6.60
C HIS A 610 -1.22 -27.74 -6.81
N ILE A 611 -1.08 -26.59 -7.47
CA ILE A 611 -2.20 -25.72 -7.87
C ILE A 611 -3.21 -26.48 -8.75
N THR A 612 -2.70 -27.28 -9.70
CA THR A 612 -3.52 -28.11 -10.59
C THR A 612 -4.31 -29.16 -9.80
N LYS A 613 -3.65 -29.87 -8.85
CA LYS A 613 -4.31 -30.86 -7.98
C LYS A 613 -5.39 -30.27 -7.09
N LEU A 614 -5.22 -29.02 -6.66
CA LEU A 614 -6.19 -28.29 -5.83
C LEU A 614 -7.31 -27.63 -6.64
N GLY A 615 -7.27 -27.68 -7.98
CA GLY A 615 -8.26 -27.06 -8.86
C GLY A 615 -8.22 -25.53 -8.86
N LEU A 616 -7.08 -24.93 -8.49
CA LEU A 616 -6.93 -23.48 -8.30
C LEU A 616 -6.52 -22.71 -9.57
N LEU A 617 -6.38 -23.39 -10.72
CA LEU A 617 -6.01 -22.76 -12.00
C LEU A 617 -7.06 -21.80 -12.55
N SER A 618 -8.32 -21.88 -12.09
CA SER A 618 -9.37 -20.94 -12.47
C SER A 618 -9.19 -19.55 -11.84
N ASP A 619 -8.34 -19.40 -10.82
CA ASP A 619 -8.06 -18.12 -10.19
C ASP A 619 -7.08 -17.29 -11.04
N VAL A 620 -7.55 -16.15 -11.53
CA VAL A 620 -6.79 -15.23 -12.40
C VAL A 620 -5.50 -14.75 -11.71
N PHE A 621 -5.49 -14.55 -10.40
CA PHE A 621 -4.29 -14.08 -9.67
C PHE A 621 -3.19 -15.15 -9.62
N ILE A 622 -3.58 -16.42 -9.46
CA ILE A 622 -2.64 -17.55 -9.45
C ILE A 622 -2.08 -17.77 -10.85
N SER A 623 -2.94 -17.77 -11.87
CA SER A 623 -2.53 -17.92 -13.27
C SER A 623 -1.62 -16.78 -13.73
N ASN A 624 -1.90 -15.52 -13.33
CA ASN A 624 -1.00 -14.39 -13.57
C ASN A 624 0.37 -14.56 -12.90
N SER A 625 0.40 -15.14 -11.70
CA SER A 625 1.63 -15.43 -10.96
C SER A 625 2.43 -16.57 -11.58
N LEU A 626 1.76 -17.58 -12.14
CA LEU A 626 2.37 -18.68 -12.90
C LEU A 626 2.99 -18.17 -14.22
N ILE A 627 2.26 -17.32 -14.96
CA ILE A 627 2.79 -16.68 -16.17
C ILE A 627 4.06 -15.90 -15.84
N HIS A 628 4.05 -15.09 -14.77
CA HIS A 628 5.22 -14.34 -14.33
C HIS A 628 6.39 -15.25 -13.92
N LEU A 629 6.13 -16.35 -13.22
CA LEU A 629 7.15 -17.34 -12.86
C LEU A 629 7.81 -17.95 -14.11
N TYR A 630 7.03 -18.54 -15.00
CA TYR A 630 7.55 -19.20 -16.19
C TYR A 630 8.27 -18.23 -17.12
N ALA A 631 7.76 -17.00 -17.24
CA ALA A 631 8.41 -15.90 -17.95
C ALA A 631 9.79 -15.58 -17.36
N ALA A 632 9.88 -15.37 -16.03
CA ALA A 632 11.14 -15.05 -15.36
C ALA A 632 12.17 -16.19 -15.42
N CYS A 633 11.71 -17.44 -15.41
CA CYS A 633 12.54 -18.62 -15.60
C CYS A 633 12.92 -18.90 -17.06
N GLY A 634 12.48 -18.08 -18.03
CA GLY A 634 12.80 -18.22 -19.45
C GLY A 634 11.97 -19.26 -20.22
N ASN A 635 11.01 -19.94 -19.58
CA ASN A 635 10.12 -20.90 -20.23
C ASN A 635 8.84 -20.22 -20.73
N ILE A 636 8.98 -19.42 -21.78
CA ILE A 636 7.86 -18.65 -22.35
C ILE A 636 6.77 -19.55 -22.93
N CYS A 637 7.10 -20.75 -23.43
CA CYS A 637 6.13 -21.66 -24.01
C CYS A 637 5.08 -22.10 -22.98
N HIS A 638 5.49 -22.44 -21.76
CA HIS A 638 4.55 -22.78 -20.68
C HIS A 638 3.78 -21.56 -20.20
N ALA A 639 4.43 -20.39 -20.09
CA ALA A 639 3.73 -19.14 -19.78
C ALA A 639 2.63 -18.83 -20.81
N ARG A 640 2.88 -19.13 -22.10
CA ARG A 640 1.91 -18.95 -23.18
C ARG A 640 0.77 -19.97 -23.12
N SER A 641 1.06 -21.25 -22.85
CA SER A 641 0.03 -22.29 -22.68
C SER A 641 -0.97 -21.91 -21.59
N ILE A 642 -0.45 -21.51 -20.41
CA ILE A 642 -1.28 -21.10 -19.28
C ILE A 642 -2.14 -19.89 -19.66
N PHE A 643 -1.56 -18.90 -20.34
CA PHE A 643 -2.30 -17.73 -20.79
C PHE A 643 -3.42 -18.11 -21.78
N ASP A 644 -3.15 -18.97 -22.76
CA ASP A 644 -4.14 -19.38 -23.75
C ASP A 644 -5.29 -20.20 -23.09
N GLU A 645 -4.99 -21.00 -22.06
CA GLU A 645 -5.97 -21.77 -21.27
C GLU A 645 -6.86 -20.91 -20.34
N MET A 646 -6.48 -19.65 -20.05
CA MET A 646 -7.28 -18.76 -19.19
C MET A 646 -8.59 -18.34 -19.87
N LEU A 647 -9.73 -18.62 -19.22
CA LEU A 647 -11.06 -18.22 -19.67
C LEU A 647 -11.30 -16.70 -19.59
N VAL A 648 -10.71 -16.04 -18.59
CA VAL A 648 -10.80 -14.59 -18.38
C VAL A 648 -9.38 -14.06 -18.24
N LYS A 649 -9.03 -13.10 -19.10
CA LYS A 649 -7.71 -12.45 -19.14
C LYS A 649 -7.87 -10.99 -18.75
N ASP A 650 -7.14 -10.56 -17.73
CA ASP A 650 -7.11 -9.16 -17.32
C ASP A 650 -5.86 -8.45 -17.84
N VAL A 651 -5.76 -7.14 -17.64
CA VAL A 651 -4.59 -6.34 -18.06
C VAL A 651 -3.30 -6.89 -17.44
N VAL A 652 -3.36 -7.47 -16.24
CA VAL A 652 -2.22 -8.07 -15.54
C VAL A 652 -1.76 -9.35 -16.24
N SER A 653 -2.68 -10.19 -16.74
CA SER A 653 -2.36 -11.38 -17.55
C SER A 653 -1.54 -11.00 -18.79
N TRP A 654 -2.02 -9.99 -19.53
CA TRP A 654 -1.34 -9.46 -20.71
C TRP A 654 0.03 -8.87 -20.37
N ASN A 655 0.09 -8.05 -19.32
CA ASN A 655 1.34 -7.43 -18.88
C ASN A 655 2.39 -8.43 -18.44
N SER A 656 2.02 -9.47 -17.68
CA SER A 656 2.95 -10.54 -17.27
C SER A 656 3.55 -11.24 -18.49
N LEU A 657 2.72 -11.56 -19.49
CA LEU A 657 3.18 -12.22 -20.71
C LEU A 657 4.07 -11.29 -21.56
N ILE A 658 3.62 -10.06 -21.82
CA ILE A 658 4.36 -9.03 -22.57
C ILE A 658 5.72 -8.74 -21.92
N CYS A 659 5.77 -8.65 -20.58
CA CYS A 659 7.02 -8.51 -19.84
C CYS A 659 7.95 -9.71 -20.06
N GLY A 660 7.43 -10.93 -20.03
CA GLY A 660 8.20 -12.15 -20.26
C GLY A 660 8.83 -12.21 -21.65
N TYR A 661 8.05 -11.94 -22.70
CA TYR A 661 8.57 -11.87 -24.08
C TYR A 661 9.60 -10.74 -24.26
N SER A 662 9.39 -9.59 -23.61
CA SER A 662 10.33 -8.47 -23.63
C SER A 662 11.67 -8.83 -22.96
N GLN A 663 11.63 -9.50 -21.81
CA GLN A 663 12.83 -9.96 -21.08
C GLN A 663 13.63 -11.00 -21.88
N SER A 664 12.96 -11.84 -22.65
CA SER A 664 13.61 -12.86 -23.50
C SER A 664 14.02 -12.31 -24.88
N ASN A 665 14.08 -10.98 -25.05
CA ASN A 665 14.43 -10.29 -26.29
C ASN A 665 13.58 -10.66 -27.53
N ARG A 666 12.36 -11.19 -27.34
CA ARG A 666 11.42 -11.54 -28.42
C ARG A 666 10.51 -10.36 -28.76
N PHE A 667 11.11 -9.24 -29.19
CA PHE A 667 10.38 -7.97 -29.38
C PHE A 667 9.29 -8.02 -30.46
N LYS A 668 9.44 -8.85 -31.51
CA LYS A 668 8.39 -8.99 -32.55
C LYS A 668 7.10 -9.57 -31.97
N ASP A 669 7.24 -10.54 -31.08
CA ASP A 669 6.10 -11.18 -30.42
C ASP A 669 5.44 -10.25 -29.39
N VAL A 670 6.21 -9.35 -28.76
CA VAL A 670 5.67 -8.27 -27.91
C VAL A 670 4.68 -7.41 -28.69
N LEU A 671 5.03 -7.01 -29.92
CA LEU A 671 4.14 -6.20 -30.77
C LEU A 671 2.92 -7.01 -31.25
N ALA A 672 3.10 -8.30 -31.53
CA ALA A 672 2.00 -9.19 -31.90
C ALA A 672 1.00 -9.38 -30.74
N LEU A 673 1.51 -9.59 -29.52
CA LEU A 673 0.70 -9.70 -28.30
C LEU A 673 -0.07 -8.42 -28.00
N PHE A 674 0.56 -7.26 -28.20
CA PHE A 674 -0.11 -5.98 -28.03
C PHE A 674 -1.29 -5.81 -29.01
N ARG A 675 -1.12 -6.19 -30.28
CA ARG A 675 -2.23 -6.17 -31.27
C ARG A 675 -3.35 -7.14 -30.88
N LEU A 676 -3.01 -8.33 -30.36
CA LEU A 676 -4.00 -9.28 -29.86
C LEU A 676 -4.78 -8.72 -28.66
N MET A 677 -4.10 -8.07 -27.73
CA MET A 677 -4.70 -7.40 -26.58
C MET A 677 -5.72 -6.33 -27.01
N GLN A 678 -5.37 -5.52 -28.03
CA GLN A 678 -6.27 -4.53 -28.60
C GLN A 678 -7.49 -5.16 -29.31
N ASN A 679 -7.29 -6.26 -30.03
CA ASN A 679 -8.37 -6.98 -30.70
C ASN A 679 -9.38 -7.60 -29.72
N GLU A 680 -8.92 -8.02 -28.53
CA GLU A 680 -9.80 -8.47 -27.44
C GLU A 680 -10.44 -7.32 -26.66
N GLY A 681 -10.22 -6.06 -27.07
CA GLY A 681 -10.82 -4.87 -26.46
C GLY A 681 -10.22 -4.49 -25.11
N VAL A 682 -9.07 -5.07 -24.74
CA VAL A 682 -8.40 -4.78 -23.46
C VAL A 682 -7.54 -3.52 -23.61
N LYS A 683 -7.82 -2.52 -22.79
CA LYS A 683 -7.05 -1.27 -22.78
C LYS A 683 -5.68 -1.48 -22.16
N ALA A 684 -4.64 -1.12 -22.90
CA ALA A 684 -3.27 -1.17 -22.42
C ALA A 684 -2.99 -0.07 -21.38
N ASP A 685 -2.18 -0.41 -20.39
CA ASP A 685 -1.78 0.50 -19.32
C ASP A 685 -0.34 1.00 -19.50
N LYS A 686 0.13 1.81 -18.56
CA LYS A 686 1.49 2.36 -18.55
C LYS A 686 2.59 1.29 -18.59
N VAL A 687 2.38 0.13 -17.96
CA VAL A 687 3.36 -0.97 -17.94
C VAL A 687 3.45 -1.60 -19.31
N THR A 688 2.30 -1.79 -19.98
CA THR A 688 2.25 -2.23 -21.37
C THR A 688 3.01 -1.24 -22.28
N MET A 689 2.73 0.06 -22.17
CA MET A 689 3.32 1.11 -23.01
C MET A 689 4.84 1.13 -22.92
N VAL A 690 5.40 1.04 -21.72
CA VAL A 690 6.87 0.99 -21.51
C VAL A 690 7.50 -0.17 -22.29
N LYS A 691 6.90 -1.37 -22.23
CA LYS A 691 7.46 -2.57 -22.88
C LYS A 691 7.31 -2.51 -24.39
N VAL A 692 6.17 -2.04 -24.90
CA VAL A 692 5.89 -1.94 -26.33
C VAL A 692 6.76 -0.86 -26.98
N ILE A 693 6.86 0.34 -26.39
CA ILE A 693 7.73 1.40 -26.91
C ILE A 693 9.20 0.97 -26.87
N SER A 694 9.64 0.29 -25.80
CA SER A 694 11.01 -0.25 -25.73
C SER A 694 11.26 -1.35 -26.77
N ALA A 695 10.26 -2.18 -27.08
CA ALA A 695 10.34 -3.15 -28.17
C ALA A 695 10.46 -2.45 -29.53
N CYS A 696 9.67 -1.40 -29.77
CA CYS A 696 9.75 -0.59 -30.99
C CYS A 696 11.11 0.09 -31.15
N THR A 697 11.67 0.69 -30.08
CA THR A 697 12.98 1.35 -30.13
C THR A 697 14.13 0.38 -30.43
N ARG A 698 14.02 -0.88 -29.98
CA ARG A 698 15.01 -1.93 -30.25
C ARG A 698 14.86 -2.53 -31.65
N LEU A 699 13.65 -2.63 -32.17
CA LEU A 699 13.37 -3.14 -33.53
C LEU A 699 13.53 -2.08 -34.62
N GLY A 700 13.56 -0.79 -34.26
CA GLY A 700 13.56 0.32 -35.22
C GLY A 700 12.19 0.55 -35.89
N ASP A 701 11.10 -0.01 -35.34
CA ASP A 701 9.74 0.20 -35.86
C ASP A 701 9.17 1.53 -35.35
N HIS A 702 9.54 2.61 -36.04
CA HIS A 702 9.11 3.96 -35.70
C HIS A 702 7.60 4.17 -35.91
N SER A 703 6.99 3.43 -36.83
CA SER A 703 5.56 3.58 -37.15
C SER A 703 4.68 3.15 -35.98
N MET A 704 5.02 2.02 -35.36
CA MET A 704 4.32 1.50 -34.20
C MET A 704 4.56 2.38 -32.97
N ALA A 705 5.79 2.88 -32.77
CA ALA A 705 6.08 3.78 -31.66
C ALA A 705 5.30 5.11 -31.76
N ASP A 706 5.17 5.70 -32.96
CA ASP A 706 4.36 6.91 -33.17
C ASP A 706 2.87 6.64 -32.93
N TYR A 707 2.36 5.47 -33.30
CA TYR A 707 1.01 5.04 -32.93
C TYR A 707 0.86 4.90 -31.41
N MET A 708 1.87 4.40 -30.69
CA MET A 708 1.83 4.29 -29.22
C MET A 708 1.83 5.66 -28.54
N VAL A 709 2.60 6.63 -29.06
CA VAL A 709 2.58 8.00 -28.55
C VAL A 709 1.18 8.62 -28.71
N ARG A 710 0.55 8.46 -29.87
CA ARG A 710 -0.83 8.92 -30.09
C ARG A 710 -1.81 8.22 -29.16
N TYR A 711 -1.67 6.90 -28.98
CA TYR A 711 -2.48 6.13 -28.04
C TYR A 711 -2.37 6.70 -26.61
N ILE A 712 -1.17 7.06 -26.16
CA ILE A 712 -0.97 7.67 -24.82
C ILE A 712 -1.74 9.00 -24.71
N GLU A 713 -1.73 9.82 -25.76
CA GLU A 713 -2.45 11.10 -25.80
C GLU A 713 -3.98 10.90 -25.87
N ASP A 714 -4.46 10.07 -26.80
CA ASP A 714 -5.89 9.81 -27.05
C ASP A 714 -6.59 9.19 -25.83
N TYR A 715 -5.91 8.27 -25.13
CA TYR A 715 -6.43 7.61 -23.94
C TYR A 715 -6.00 8.26 -22.62
N CYS A 716 -5.32 9.42 -22.68
CA CYS A 716 -4.83 10.16 -21.52
C CYS A 716 -4.07 9.29 -20.51
N VAL A 717 -3.20 8.39 -20.99
CA VAL A 717 -2.40 7.52 -20.13
C VAL A 717 -1.41 8.37 -19.34
N GLU A 718 -1.44 8.30 -18.02
CA GLU A 718 -0.55 9.08 -17.17
C GLU A 718 0.92 8.71 -17.43
N VAL A 719 1.73 9.72 -17.76
CA VAL A 719 3.16 9.59 -17.97
C VAL A 719 3.88 9.69 -16.62
N ASP A 720 4.06 8.54 -15.97
CA ASP A 720 4.89 8.43 -14.78
C ASP A 720 6.39 8.43 -15.12
N ILE A 721 7.25 8.33 -14.10
CA ILE A 721 8.71 8.36 -14.27
C ILE A 721 9.21 7.29 -15.26
N TYR A 722 8.61 6.10 -15.27
CA TYR A 722 9.06 4.99 -16.10
C TYR A 722 8.65 5.16 -17.56
N LEU A 723 7.40 5.56 -17.80
CA LEU A 723 6.91 5.86 -19.14
C LEU A 723 7.60 7.09 -19.73
N GLY A 724 7.77 8.14 -18.93
CA GLY A 724 8.48 9.36 -19.32
C GLY A 724 9.93 9.09 -19.72
N ASN A 725 10.68 8.31 -18.94
CA ASN A 725 12.05 7.93 -19.30
C ASN A 725 12.11 7.13 -20.62
N THR A 726 11.12 6.26 -20.86
CA THR A 726 11.05 5.46 -22.09
C THR A 726 10.75 6.35 -23.31
N LEU A 727 9.86 7.34 -23.16
CA LEU A 727 9.55 8.33 -24.20
C LEU A 727 10.75 9.24 -24.48
N ILE A 728 11.49 9.65 -23.46
CA ILE A 728 12.73 10.43 -23.64
C ILE A 728 13.78 9.62 -24.41
N ASP A 729 14.02 8.33 -24.07
CA ASP A 729 14.93 7.48 -24.86
C ASP A 729 14.44 7.31 -26.31
N TYR A 730 13.13 7.13 -26.51
CA TYR A 730 12.53 7.04 -27.84
C TYR A 730 12.81 8.29 -28.69
N TYR A 731 12.46 9.47 -28.18
CA TYR A 731 12.68 10.74 -28.88
C TYR A 731 14.17 11.05 -29.05
N GLY A 732 14.99 10.72 -28.06
CA GLY A 732 16.43 10.94 -28.09
C GLY A 732 17.14 10.12 -29.17
N ARG A 733 16.76 8.86 -29.38
CA ARG A 733 17.30 8.04 -30.49
C ARG A 733 16.89 8.56 -31.87
N ARG A 734 15.75 9.24 -31.98
CA ARG A 734 15.28 9.87 -33.23
C ARG A 734 15.86 11.28 -33.44
N GLY A 735 16.65 11.81 -32.50
CA GLY A 735 17.14 13.18 -32.55
C GLY A 735 16.04 14.24 -32.37
N GLN A 736 14.83 13.86 -31.93
CA GLN A 736 13.70 14.78 -31.75
C GLN A 736 13.75 15.48 -30.39
N LEU A 737 14.70 16.40 -30.25
CA LEU A 737 15.02 17.04 -28.97
C LEU A 737 13.82 17.77 -28.34
N GLN A 738 13.08 18.54 -29.13
CA GLN A 738 11.92 19.33 -28.66
C GLN A 738 10.81 18.46 -28.05
N SER A 739 10.59 17.26 -28.60
CA SER A 739 9.57 16.35 -28.09
C SER A 739 10.01 15.69 -26.78
N ALA A 740 11.30 15.34 -26.67
CA ALA A 740 11.89 14.88 -25.41
C ALA A 740 11.80 15.94 -24.30
N GLU A 741 12.07 17.21 -24.63
CA GLU A 741 11.92 18.34 -23.72
C GLU A 741 10.49 18.50 -23.22
N LYS A 742 9.52 18.45 -24.12
CA LYS A 742 8.10 18.56 -23.76
C LYS A 742 7.69 17.47 -22.76
N VAL A 743 8.11 16.22 -22.99
CA VAL A 743 7.86 15.13 -22.03
C VAL A 743 8.55 15.43 -20.70
N PHE A 744 9.84 15.78 -20.71
CA PHE A 744 10.61 16.04 -19.50
C PHE A 744 10.04 17.18 -18.65
N PHE A 745 9.63 18.30 -19.26
CA PHE A 745 9.05 19.43 -18.53
C PHE A 745 7.63 19.16 -18.01
N ASN A 746 6.86 18.31 -18.69
CA ASN A 746 5.52 17.91 -18.25
C ASN A 746 5.52 16.87 -17.10
N MET A 747 6.64 16.19 -16.85
CA MET A 747 6.76 15.25 -15.72
C MET A 747 6.74 16.00 -14.37
N LYS A 748 5.82 15.60 -13.49
CA LYS A 748 5.66 16.15 -12.13
C LYS A 748 6.81 15.77 -11.20
N ASP A 749 7.22 14.51 -11.25
CA ASP A 749 8.34 13.97 -10.47
C ASP A 749 9.49 13.59 -11.39
N ARG A 750 10.71 13.98 -11.02
CA ARG A 750 11.94 13.68 -11.78
C ARG A 750 13.00 13.15 -10.85
N ASN A 751 13.54 11.98 -11.20
CA ASN A 751 14.65 11.38 -10.46
C ASN A 751 15.96 11.50 -11.25
N ILE A 752 17.06 11.01 -10.67
CA ILE A 752 18.39 11.03 -11.30
C ILE A 752 18.37 10.29 -12.65
N VAL A 753 17.58 9.22 -12.79
CA VAL A 753 17.45 8.45 -14.04
C VAL A 753 16.82 9.31 -15.15
N THR A 754 15.76 10.07 -14.84
CA THR A 754 15.13 11.00 -15.79
C THR A 754 16.09 12.11 -16.22
N MET A 755 16.86 12.67 -15.28
CA MET A 755 17.88 13.68 -15.55
C MET A 755 18.99 13.12 -16.45
N ASN A 756 19.46 11.90 -16.17
CA ASN A 756 20.49 11.21 -16.97
C ASN A 756 20.00 10.87 -18.38
N ALA A 757 18.74 10.43 -18.52
CA ALA A 757 18.14 10.15 -19.82
C ALA A 757 18.05 11.42 -20.68
N MET A 758 17.62 12.54 -20.08
CA MET A 758 17.55 13.82 -20.78
C MET A 758 18.95 14.37 -21.11
N LEU A 759 19.91 14.23 -20.18
CA LEU A 759 21.29 14.64 -20.40
C LEU A 759 21.97 13.86 -21.54
N THR A 760 21.74 12.54 -21.61
CA THR A 760 22.20 11.71 -22.73
C THR A 760 21.55 12.13 -24.04
N THR A 761 20.26 12.50 -24.00
CA THR A 761 19.51 12.97 -25.16
C THR A 761 20.04 14.30 -25.69
N TYR A 762 20.32 15.27 -24.82
CA TYR A 762 20.98 16.53 -25.20
C TYR A 762 22.40 16.33 -25.73
N ALA A 763 23.20 15.46 -25.09
CA ALA A 763 24.55 15.16 -25.53
C ALA A 763 24.57 14.55 -26.95
N LYS A 764 23.64 13.62 -27.24
CA LYS A 764 23.46 13.07 -28.60
C LYS A 764 22.92 14.10 -29.59
N GLY A 765 22.08 15.02 -29.14
CA GLY A 765 21.54 16.11 -29.94
C GLY A 765 22.50 17.29 -30.17
N GLN A 766 23.76 17.18 -29.73
CA GLN A 766 24.80 18.21 -29.79
C GLN A 766 24.46 19.54 -29.08
N ASP A 767 23.39 19.59 -28.27
CA ASP A 767 23.08 20.73 -27.41
C ASP A 767 23.76 20.58 -26.05
N LEU A 768 25.07 20.81 -26.04
CA LEU A 768 25.88 20.70 -24.82
C LEU A 768 25.58 21.79 -23.78
N VAL A 769 24.96 22.90 -24.19
CA VAL A 769 24.59 23.99 -23.27
C VAL A 769 23.44 23.54 -22.37
N SER A 770 22.39 22.99 -22.97
CA SER A 770 21.26 22.43 -22.22
C SER A 770 21.68 21.19 -21.43
N ALA A 771 22.54 20.33 -21.98
CA ALA A 771 23.13 19.20 -21.27
C ALA A 771 23.86 19.66 -19.99
N ARG A 772 24.69 20.71 -20.10
CA ARG A 772 25.43 21.27 -18.97
C ARG A 772 24.51 21.85 -17.91
N ARG A 773 23.44 22.55 -18.32
CA ARG A 773 22.45 23.10 -17.39
C ARG A 773 21.77 22.00 -16.57
N ILE A 774 21.35 20.89 -17.19
CA ILE A 774 20.78 19.75 -16.46
C ILE A 774 21.84 19.12 -15.56
N PHE A 775 23.05 18.92 -16.06
CA PHE A 775 24.15 18.35 -15.29
C PHE A 775 24.36 19.08 -13.96
N ASP A 776 24.42 20.41 -14.01
CA ASP A 776 24.66 21.24 -12.82
C ASP A 776 23.49 21.16 -11.81
N GLN A 777 22.24 20.97 -12.28
CA GLN A 777 21.05 20.80 -11.44
C GLN A 777 20.98 19.45 -10.71
N ILE A 778 21.75 18.42 -11.11
CA ILE A 778 21.73 17.11 -10.46
C ILE A 778 22.37 17.22 -9.06
N PRO A 779 21.62 16.97 -7.94
CA PRO A 779 22.13 17.18 -6.58
C PRO A 779 23.27 16.24 -6.19
N LYS A 780 23.17 14.97 -6.60
CA LYS A 780 24.21 13.96 -6.45
C LYS A 780 24.39 13.23 -7.77
N LYS A 781 25.43 13.64 -8.50
CA LYS A 781 25.78 13.08 -9.82
C LYS A 781 26.30 11.66 -9.65
N ASP A 782 25.74 10.72 -10.41
CA ASP A 782 26.22 9.35 -10.46
C ASP A 782 27.20 9.17 -11.64
N LEU A 783 27.76 7.96 -11.77
CA LEU A 783 28.72 7.63 -12.82
C LEU A 783 28.15 7.90 -14.24
N ILE A 784 26.84 7.65 -14.43
CA ILE A 784 26.16 7.84 -15.71
C ILE A 784 26.09 9.32 -16.07
N SER A 785 25.79 10.20 -15.10
CA SER A 785 25.79 11.65 -15.29
C SER A 785 27.16 12.15 -15.80
N TRP A 786 28.25 11.72 -15.14
CA TRP A 786 29.62 12.11 -15.52
C TRP A 786 30.03 11.54 -16.88
N SER A 787 29.78 10.25 -17.09
CA SER A 787 30.13 9.55 -18.34
C SER A 787 29.48 10.17 -19.56
N SER A 788 28.18 10.48 -19.46
CA SER A 788 27.42 11.07 -20.55
C SER A 788 27.92 12.48 -20.91
N MET A 789 28.32 13.29 -19.92
CA MET A 789 28.84 14.65 -20.17
C MET A 789 30.25 14.63 -20.78
N ILE A 790 31.14 13.76 -20.27
CA ILE A 790 32.51 13.63 -20.78
C ILE A 790 32.49 13.10 -22.22
N SER A 791 31.68 12.07 -22.48
CA SER A 791 31.50 11.51 -23.83
C SER A 791 30.92 12.55 -24.78
N GLY A 792 29.93 13.34 -24.32
CA GLY A 792 29.34 14.42 -25.11
C GLY A 792 30.35 15.49 -25.54
N TYR A 793 31.17 15.99 -24.60
CA TYR A 793 32.22 16.96 -24.93
C TYR A 793 33.32 16.36 -25.83
N SER A 794 33.67 15.09 -25.62
CA SER A 794 34.66 14.39 -26.45
C SER A 794 34.17 14.21 -27.89
N GLN A 795 32.89 13.90 -28.09
CA GLN A 795 32.29 13.74 -29.43
C GLN A 795 32.14 15.07 -30.18
N ASP A 796 31.97 16.20 -29.48
CA ASP A 796 31.88 17.56 -30.07
C ASP A 796 33.26 18.21 -30.31
N ASN A 797 34.36 17.43 -30.23
CA ASN A 797 35.75 17.91 -30.35
C ASN A 797 36.17 18.97 -29.30
N ARG A 798 35.42 19.12 -28.21
CA ARG A 798 35.71 20.03 -27.09
C ARG A 798 36.52 19.30 -26.01
N PHE A 799 37.67 18.77 -26.40
CA PHE A 799 38.50 17.90 -25.56
C PHE A 799 38.96 18.57 -24.25
N SER A 800 39.21 19.89 -24.26
CA SER A 800 39.61 20.62 -23.04
C SER A 800 38.51 20.63 -21.98
N ASP A 801 37.25 20.80 -22.40
CA ASP A 801 36.10 20.79 -21.50
C ASP A 801 35.82 19.37 -20.97
N ALA A 802 36.04 18.34 -21.80
CA ALA A 802 35.95 16.95 -21.37
C ALA A 802 36.94 16.64 -20.24
N LEU A 803 38.18 17.12 -20.33
CA LEU A 803 39.19 16.98 -19.27
C LEU A 803 38.83 17.77 -18.00
N GLU A 804 38.20 18.94 -18.14
CA GLU A 804 37.76 19.74 -16.97
C GLU A 804 36.61 19.05 -16.22
N ILE A 805 35.62 18.50 -16.93
CA ILE A 805 34.57 17.67 -16.31
C ILE A 805 35.17 16.43 -15.63
N PHE A 806 36.16 15.78 -16.25
CA PHE A 806 36.85 14.64 -15.64
C PHE A 806 37.56 15.02 -14.33
N ARG A 807 38.23 16.18 -14.27
CA ARG A 807 38.84 16.68 -13.03
C ARG A 807 37.78 16.94 -11.94
N GLN A 808 36.61 17.44 -12.31
CA GLN A 808 35.49 17.62 -11.37
C GLN A 808 34.95 16.29 -10.86
N MET A 809 34.87 15.26 -11.71
CA MET A 809 34.51 13.88 -11.32
C MET A 809 35.48 13.32 -10.26
N GLN A 810 36.79 13.52 -10.48
CA GLN A 810 37.83 13.10 -9.53
C GLN A 810 37.71 13.84 -8.18
N ARG A 811 37.46 15.15 -8.19
CA ARG A 811 37.22 15.95 -6.97
C ARG A 811 35.97 15.46 -6.21
N ALA A 812 34.94 15.03 -6.94
CA ALA A 812 33.75 14.40 -6.38
C ALA A 812 33.97 12.96 -5.88
N LYS A 813 35.19 12.42 -5.99
CA LYS A 813 35.60 11.06 -5.58
C LYS A 813 34.77 9.95 -6.23
N VAL A 814 34.21 10.21 -7.40
CA VAL A 814 33.51 9.18 -8.19
C VAL A 814 34.56 8.43 -9.01
N LYS A 815 34.58 7.09 -8.90
CA LYS A 815 35.54 6.25 -9.63
C LYS A 815 35.16 6.19 -11.12
N PRO A 816 36.08 6.51 -12.05
CA PRO A 816 35.86 6.34 -13.49
C PRO A 816 35.69 4.88 -13.88
N ASP A 817 34.80 4.62 -14.85
CA ASP A 817 34.65 3.33 -15.53
C ASP A 817 35.42 3.30 -16.86
N ALA A 818 35.39 2.16 -17.54
CA ALA A 818 36.09 1.98 -18.82
C ALA A 818 35.64 3.00 -19.88
N ILE A 819 34.33 3.33 -19.95
CA ILE A 819 33.78 4.25 -20.95
C ILE A 819 34.32 5.68 -20.74
N VAL A 820 34.34 6.14 -19.47
CA VAL A 820 34.93 7.44 -19.12
C VAL A 820 36.41 7.45 -19.48
N ILE A 821 37.15 6.41 -19.11
CA ILE A 821 38.59 6.36 -19.36
C ILE A 821 38.89 6.38 -20.87
N ALA A 822 38.15 5.62 -21.69
CA ALA A 822 38.30 5.66 -23.14
C ALA A 822 38.05 7.07 -23.73
N SER A 823 36.97 7.73 -23.30
CA SER A 823 36.62 9.08 -23.76
C SER A 823 37.67 10.13 -23.35
N VAL A 824 38.23 9.99 -22.14
CA VAL A 824 39.30 10.86 -21.65
C VAL A 824 40.62 10.57 -22.34
N LEU A 825 40.96 9.30 -22.62
CA LEU A 825 42.16 8.91 -23.38
C LEU A 825 42.13 9.48 -24.80
N SER A 826 40.99 9.44 -25.47
CA SER A 826 40.79 10.11 -26.76
C SER A 826 41.00 11.62 -26.64
N SER A 827 40.44 12.25 -25.60
CA SER A 827 40.67 13.68 -25.34
C SER A 827 42.15 14.01 -25.07
N CYS A 828 42.88 13.12 -24.38
CA CYS A 828 44.32 13.23 -24.16
C CYS A 828 45.11 13.07 -25.47
N SER A 829 44.70 12.16 -26.35
CA SER A 829 45.39 11.89 -27.62
C SER A 829 45.34 13.11 -28.54
N HIS A 830 44.20 13.80 -28.59
CA HIS A 830 44.02 15.03 -29.38
C HIS A 830 44.71 16.26 -28.78
N LEU A 831 44.83 16.34 -27.45
CA LEU A 831 45.48 17.47 -26.76
C LEU A 831 46.98 17.26 -26.50
N GLY A 832 47.52 16.07 -26.79
CA GLY A 832 48.92 15.74 -26.48
C GLY A 832 49.21 15.64 -24.97
N ALA A 833 48.20 15.33 -24.13
CA ALA A 833 48.32 15.35 -22.67
C ALA A 833 48.91 14.05 -22.10
N LEU A 834 50.20 13.79 -22.40
CA LEU A 834 50.88 12.53 -22.08
C LEU A 834 50.86 12.17 -20.58
N ASP A 835 51.10 13.14 -19.69
CA ASP A 835 51.16 12.89 -18.24
C ASP A 835 49.83 12.38 -17.69
N LEU A 836 48.72 12.95 -18.17
CA LEU A 836 47.38 12.52 -17.79
C LEU A 836 47.05 11.14 -18.37
N GLY A 837 47.48 10.87 -19.60
CA GLY A 837 47.37 9.55 -20.24
C GLY A 837 48.13 8.45 -19.48
N LYS A 838 49.37 8.73 -19.07
CA LYS A 838 50.18 7.82 -18.23
C LYS A 838 49.51 7.56 -16.88
N TRP A 839 49.01 8.60 -16.22
CA TRP A 839 48.28 8.47 -14.98
C TRP A 839 47.00 7.59 -15.12
N LEU A 840 46.26 7.74 -16.22
CA LEU A 840 45.07 6.92 -16.50
C LEU A 840 45.42 5.45 -16.72
N HIS A 841 46.49 5.17 -17.46
CA HIS A 841 46.98 3.81 -17.68
C HIS A 841 47.38 3.13 -16.36
N ASP A 842 48.11 3.85 -15.49
CA ASP A 842 48.44 3.38 -14.14
C ASP A 842 47.18 3.16 -13.29
N TYR A 843 46.19 4.04 -13.41
CA TYR A 843 44.91 3.93 -12.70
C TYR A 843 44.15 2.66 -13.10
N VAL A 844 44.08 2.33 -14.40
CA VAL A 844 43.47 1.11 -14.93
C VAL A 844 44.15 -0.12 -14.32
N LYS A 845 45.50 -0.15 -14.34
CA LYS A 845 46.31 -1.26 -13.78
C LYS A 845 46.08 -1.43 -12.27
N ARG A 846 46.11 -0.35 -11.49
CA ARG A 846 45.95 -0.41 -10.02
C ARG A 846 44.56 -0.81 -9.54
N ASN A 847 43.51 -0.43 -10.28
CA ASN A 847 42.14 -0.74 -9.89
C ASN A 847 41.60 -2.05 -10.48
N GLY A 848 42.42 -2.80 -11.24
CA GLY A 848 42.03 -4.06 -11.84
C GLY A 848 40.84 -3.92 -12.80
N ILE A 849 40.71 -2.77 -13.47
CA ILE A 849 39.67 -2.57 -14.49
C ILE A 849 40.03 -3.49 -15.66
N LYS A 850 39.15 -4.41 -16.02
CA LYS A 850 39.35 -5.29 -17.18
C LYS A 850 39.51 -4.42 -18.42
N THR A 851 40.67 -4.53 -19.06
CA THR A 851 40.91 -3.94 -20.37
C THR A 851 40.28 -4.84 -21.42
N ASP A 852 39.43 -4.25 -22.26
CA ASP A 852 38.98 -4.86 -23.51
C ASP A 852 39.83 -4.32 -24.67
N ILE A 853 39.66 -4.91 -25.86
CA ILE A 853 40.39 -4.53 -27.07
C ILE A 853 40.19 -3.03 -27.38
N ILE A 854 39.02 -2.47 -27.09
CA ILE A 854 38.69 -1.05 -27.34
C ILE A 854 39.54 -0.13 -26.45
N MET A 855 39.67 -0.45 -25.17
CA MET A 855 40.48 0.27 -24.21
C MET A 855 41.97 0.21 -24.57
N GLU A 856 42.47 -0.97 -24.94
CA GLU A 856 43.87 -1.17 -25.35
C GLU A 856 44.20 -0.41 -26.64
N ASN A 857 43.28 -0.44 -27.62
CA ASN A 857 43.40 0.38 -28.84
C ASN A 857 43.38 1.88 -28.54
N SER A 858 42.55 2.34 -27.59
CA SER A 858 42.51 3.75 -27.17
C SER A 858 43.80 4.19 -26.45
N LEU A 859 44.41 3.30 -25.68
CA LEU A 859 45.72 3.53 -25.04
C LEU A 859 46.84 3.63 -26.09
N ILE A 860 46.83 2.74 -27.09
CA ILE A 860 47.78 2.79 -28.21
C ILE A 860 47.63 4.12 -28.96
N ASP A 861 46.41 4.51 -29.37
CA ASP A 861 46.18 5.80 -30.07
C ASP A 861 46.67 7.00 -29.24
N MET A 862 46.40 7.01 -27.93
CA MET A 862 46.86 8.05 -27.03
C MET A 862 48.39 8.13 -26.96
N TYR A 863 49.07 7.02 -26.70
CA TYR A 863 50.54 7.02 -26.62
C TYR A 863 51.19 7.36 -27.95
N MET A 864 50.67 6.84 -29.07
CA MET A 864 51.23 7.12 -30.40
C MET A 864 51.07 8.59 -30.79
N LYS A 865 49.89 9.20 -30.58
CA LYS A 865 49.69 10.64 -30.87
C LYS A 865 50.44 11.56 -29.93
N CYS A 866 50.69 11.13 -28.69
CA CYS A 866 51.53 11.86 -27.74
C CYS A 866 53.05 11.61 -27.94
N GLY A 867 53.46 10.82 -28.94
CA GLY A 867 54.87 10.56 -29.27
C GLY A 867 55.60 9.56 -28.36
N SER A 868 54.89 8.84 -27.48
CA SER A 868 55.46 7.87 -26.54
C SER A 868 55.42 6.45 -27.11
N THR A 869 56.24 6.18 -28.13
CA THR A 869 56.18 4.94 -28.91
C THR A 869 56.53 3.68 -28.11
N LYS A 870 57.43 3.79 -27.12
CA LYS A 870 57.85 2.64 -26.29
C LYS A 870 56.70 2.08 -25.46
N GLU A 871 55.94 2.95 -24.80
CA GLU A 871 54.80 2.57 -23.98
C GLU A 871 53.65 2.02 -24.84
N ALA A 872 53.41 2.56 -26.04
CA ALA A 872 52.43 2.01 -26.98
C ALA A 872 52.79 0.59 -27.44
N LEU A 873 54.05 0.35 -27.78
CA LEU A 873 54.55 -0.98 -28.16
C LEU A 873 54.47 -1.97 -26.99
N GLN A 874 54.67 -1.50 -25.76
CA GLN A 874 54.48 -2.33 -24.57
C GLN A 874 53.00 -2.74 -24.41
N VAL A 875 52.06 -1.80 -24.52
CA VAL A 875 50.62 -2.11 -24.46
C VAL A 875 50.26 -3.12 -25.55
N TYR A 876 50.68 -2.89 -26.78
CA TYR A 876 50.42 -3.77 -27.91
C TYR A 876 50.95 -5.21 -27.71
N LYS A 877 52.15 -5.36 -27.12
CA LYS A 877 52.72 -6.68 -26.79
C LYS A 877 51.97 -7.38 -25.66
N GLU A 878 51.43 -6.62 -24.70
CA GLU A 878 50.65 -7.15 -23.57
C GLU A 878 49.22 -7.60 -23.99
N MET A 879 48.72 -7.19 -25.17
CA MET A 879 47.39 -7.57 -25.68
C MET A 879 47.28 -9.06 -26.00
N LYS A 880 46.29 -9.75 -25.39
CA LYS A 880 46.00 -11.18 -25.63
C LYS A 880 45.26 -11.45 -26.93
N GLU A 881 44.34 -10.56 -27.29
CA GLU A 881 43.56 -10.60 -28.53
C GLU A 881 43.80 -9.29 -29.27
N LYS A 882 44.00 -9.37 -30.59
CA LYS A 882 44.27 -8.22 -31.46
C LYS A 882 43.27 -8.23 -32.59
N ASP A 883 42.71 -7.06 -32.91
CA ASP A 883 41.87 -6.87 -34.08
C ASP A 883 42.61 -6.08 -35.16
N THR A 884 42.02 -5.98 -36.35
CA THR A 884 42.58 -5.16 -37.44
C THR A 884 42.83 -3.71 -37.01
N LEU A 885 42.04 -3.19 -36.06
CA LEU A 885 42.17 -1.82 -35.55
C LEU A 885 43.40 -1.66 -34.64
N SER A 886 43.77 -2.69 -33.87
CA SER A 886 45.02 -2.75 -33.10
C SER A 886 46.24 -2.63 -34.00
N TRP A 887 46.27 -3.41 -35.09
CA TRP A 887 47.34 -3.37 -36.09
C TRP A 887 47.42 -2.01 -36.79
N ASN A 888 46.27 -1.47 -37.20
CA ASN A 888 46.22 -0.18 -37.87
C ASN A 888 46.71 0.97 -36.99
N SER A 889 46.25 1.01 -35.73
CA SER A 889 46.63 2.06 -34.78
C SER A 889 48.14 2.08 -34.53
N ILE A 890 48.78 0.90 -34.42
CA ILE A 890 50.23 0.83 -34.19
C ILE A 890 51.04 1.11 -35.46
N ILE A 891 50.63 0.60 -36.63
CA ILE A 891 51.34 0.82 -37.91
C ILE A 891 51.29 2.31 -38.29
N VAL A 892 50.10 2.91 -38.31
CA VAL A 892 49.93 4.35 -38.61
C VAL A 892 50.65 5.22 -37.58
N GLY A 893 50.56 4.84 -36.30
CA GLY A 893 51.26 5.54 -35.23
C GLY A 893 52.78 5.53 -35.43
N LEU A 894 53.38 4.38 -35.76
CA LEU A 894 54.83 4.24 -35.89
C LEU A 894 55.33 5.00 -37.11
N ALA A 895 54.59 4.90 -38.22
CA ALA A 895 54.86 5.65 -39.43
C ALA A 895 54.88 7.16 -39.15
N ASN A 896 53.88 7.69 -38.43
CA ASN A 896 53.81 9.12 -38.10
C ASN A 896 54.89 9.61 -37.13
N ASN A 897 55.43 8.72 -36.28
CA ASN A 897 56.48 9.06 -35.31
C ASN A 897 57.91 8.84 -35.84
N GLY A 898 58.07 8.50 -37.12
CA GLY A 898 59.39 8.30 -37.75
C GLY A 898 60.04 6.95 -37.47
N PHE A 899 59.25 5.92 -37.17
CA PHE A 899 59.71 4.53 -37.02
C PHE A 899 59.22 3.69 -38.21
N GLU A 900 59.53 4.14 -39.42
CA GLU A 900 59.11 3.54 -40.69
C GLU A 900 59.45 2.04 -40.84
N GLU A 901 60.67 1.61 -40.49
CA GLU A 901 61.06 0.19 -40.59
C GLU A 901 60.23 -0.72 -39.68
N ASP A 902 59.99 -0.29 -38.43
CA ASP A 902 59.15 -1.02 -37.49
C ASP A 902 57.70 -1.11 -37.96
N ALA A 903 57.19 -0.06 -38.61
CA ALA A 903 55.84 -0.02 -39.18
C ALA A 903 55.68 -1.04 -40.33
N LEU A 904 56.65 -1.13 -41.24
CA LEU A 904 56.64 -2.10 -42.34
C LEU A 904 56.82 -3.54 -41.83
N ASN A 905 57.70 -3.75 -40.85
CA ASN A 905 57.87 -5.06 -40.21
C ASN A 905 56.56 -5.54 -39.55
N LEU A 906 55.83 -4.65 -38.88
CA LEU A 906 54.52 -4.98 -38.29
C LEU A 906 53.44 -5.23 -39.36
N PHE A 907 53.48 -4.54 -40.50
CA PHE A 907 52.60 -4.84 -41.62
C PHE A 907 52.83 -6.25 -42.18
N HIS A 908 54.08 -6.67 -42.35
CA HIS A 908 54.39 -8.04 -42.76
C HIS A 908 53.97 -9.08 -41.70
N ALA A 909 54.13 -8.77 -40.42
CA ALA A 909 53.65 -9.63 -39.33
C ALA A 909 52.11 -9.76 -39.34
N MET A 910 51.38 -8.67 -39.59
CA MET A 910 49.92 -8.67 -39.74
C MET A 910 49.47 -9.64 -40.85
N LEU A 911 50.15 -9.60 -42.00
CA LEU A 911 49.88 -10.48 -43.13
C LEU A 911 50.19 -11.95 -42.79
N ALA A 912 51.30 -12.21 -42.09
CA ALA A 912 51.71 -13.55 -41.69
C ALA A 912 50.75 -14.20 -40.69
N GLU A 913 50.12 -13.40 -39.81
CA GLU A 913 49.08 -13.85 -38.88
C GLU A 913 47.69 -13.99 -39.54
N GLY A 914 47.57 -13.70 -40.84
CA GLY A 914 46.34 -13.90 -41.61
C GLY A 914 45.30 -12.78 -41.48
N PHE A 915 45.68 -11.62 -40.94
CA PHE A 915 44.79 -10.45 -40.90
C PHE A 915 44.76 -9.75 -42.27
N ARG A 916 43.55 -9.45 -42.74
CA ARG A 916 43.36 -8.77 -44.03
C ARG A 916 43.58 -7.25 -43.88
N PRO A 917 44.50 -6.63 -44.64
CA PRO A 917 44.67 -5.19 -44.66
C PRO A 917 43.39 -4.47 -45.11
N ASN A 918 43.16 -3.29 -44.56
CA ASN A 918 42.10 -2.38 -45.01
C ASN A 918 42.70 -1.04 -45.47
N GLU A 919 41.85 -0.10 -45.86
CA GLU A 919 42.24 1.23 -46.33
C GLU A 919 43.17 1.94 -45.33
N VAL A 920 42.83 1.91 -44.04
CA VAL A 920 43.64 2.55 -42.99
C VAL A 920 45.01 1.87 -42.81
N THR A 921 45.10 0.55 -43.03
CA THR A 921 46.39 -0.17 -43.03
C THR A 921 47.31 0.36 -44.14
N PHE A 922 46.78 0.44 -45.37
CA PHE A 922 47.54 0.94 -46.52
C PHE A 922 47.91 2.42 -46.37
N LEU A 923 47.06 3.23 -45.75
CA LEU A 923 47.43 4.60 -45.39
C LEU A 923 48.68 4.64 -44.50
N GLY A 924 48.75 3.82 -43.46
CA GLY A 924 49.92 3.71 -42.58
C GLY A 924 51.18 3.23 -43.29
N VAL A 925 51.04 2.21 -44.15
CA VAL A 925 52.15 1.66 -44.96
C VAL A 925 52.68 2.71 -45.94
N LEU A 926 51.80 3.42 -46.65
CA LEU A 926 52.20 4.47 -47.59
C LEU A 926 52.90 5.64 -46.89
N ILE A 927 52.46 6.02 -45.69
CA ILE A 927 53.17 7.03 -44.86
C ILE A 927 54.57 6.51 -44.47
N ALA A 928 54.69 5.24 -44.07
CA ALA A 928 55.99 4.64 -43.74
C ALA A 928 56.92 4.62 -44.97
N CYS A 929 56.43 4.20 -46.15
CA CYS A 929 57.18 4.25 -47.40
C CYS A 929 57.58 5.68 -47.77
N ALA A 930 56.69 6.67 -47.58
CA ALA A 930 56.96 8.09 -47.85
C ALA A 930 58.07 8.65 -46.96
N ASN A 931 58.05 8.32 -45.67
CA ASN A 931 59.08 8.71 -44.72
C ASN A 931 60.41 8.01 -45.01
N ALA A 932 60.38 6.71 -45.36
CA ALA A 932 61.55 5.92 -45.75
C ALA A 932 62.09 6.22 -47.16
N LYS A 933 61.35 7.00 -47.97
CA LYS A 933 61.63 7.28 -49.40
C LYS A 933 61.68 6.03 -50.29
N LEU A 934 60.92 5.00 -49.96
CA LEU A 934 60.82 3.73 -50.71
C LEU A 934 59.78 3.85 -51.82
N VAL A 935 60.17 4.50 -52.93
CA VAL A 935 59.23 4.85 -54.02
C VAL A 935 58.61 3.64 -54.71
N GLU A 936 59.43 2.66 -55.12
CA GLU A 936 58.94 1.47 -55.84
C GLU A 936 58.02 0.63 -54.95
N GLU A 937 58.45 0.32 -53.73
CA GLU A 937 57.65 -0.46 -52.77
C GLU A 937 56.34 0.24 -52.37
N GLY A 938 56.35 1.56 -52.23
CA GLY A 938 55.13 2.34 -51.97
C GLY A 938 54.15 2.33 -53.14
N LEU A 939 54.63 2.37 -54.39
CA LEU A 939 53.78 2.25 -55.59
C LEU A 939 53.23 0.82 -55.75
N ASP A 940 54.04 -0.20 -55.50
CA ASP A 940 53.61 -1.60 -55.51
C ASP A 940 52.50 -1.84 -54.49
N HIS A 941 52.64 -1.28 -53.27
CA HIS A 941 51.59 -1.36 -52.26
C HIS A 941 50.31 -0.62 -52.67
N PHE A 942 50.43 0.56 -53.28
CA PHE A 942 49.28 1.32 -53.79
C PHE A 942 48.53 0.56 -54.90
N GLU A 943 49.24 -0.11 -55.82
CA GLU A 943 48.61 -0.95 -56.83
C GLU A 943 47.98 -2.21 -56.25
N SER A 944 48.67 -2.86 -55.29
CA SER A 944 48.19 -4.08 -54.62
C SER A 944 46.86 -3.84 -53.88
N MET A 945 46.64 -2.63 -53.36
CA MET A 945 45.41 -2.23 -52.70
C MET A 945 44.19 -2.46 -53.60
N LYS A 946 44.29 -2.07 -54.88
CA LYS A 946 43.23 -2.27 -55.88
C LYS A 946 43.23 -3.68 -56.48
N GLN A 947 44.39 -4.19 -56.88
CA GLN A 947 44.48 -5.44 -57.65
C GLN A 947 44.31 -6.70 -56.79
N VAL A 948 44.89 -6.73 -55.58
CA VAL A 948 44.94 -7.91 -54.72
C VAL A 948 43.85 -7.87 -53.65
N TYR A 949 43.63 -6.70 -53.05
CA TYR A 949 42.69 -6.55 -51.93
C TYR A 949 41.32 -6.00 -52.32
N ASN A 950 41.15 -5.53 -53.57
CA ASN A 950 39.92 -4.94 -54.10
C ASN A 950 39.40 -3.78 -53.21
N LEU A 951 40.31 -2.92 -52.76
CA LEU A 951 40.02 -1.71 -51.99
C LEU A 951 40.15 -0.49 -52.91
N GLU A 952 39.20 0.44 -52.83
CA GLU A 952 39.25 1.68 -53.59
C GLU A 952 40.11 2.72 -52.85
N ALA A 953 41.02 3.38 -53.57
CA ALA A 953 41.88 4.40 -52.98
C ALA A 953 41.09 5.68 -52.67
N GLU A 954 41.00 6.05 -51.39
CA GLU A 954 40.54 7.38 -50.97
C GLU A 954 41.56 8.50 -51.27
N MET A 955 41.11 9.76 -51.26
CA MET A 955 41.94 10.97 -51.47
C MET A 955 43.22 11.00 -50.61
N LYS A 956 43.16 10.49 -49.37
CA LYS A 956 44.30 10.43 -48.44
C LYS A 956 45.44 9.55 -48.97
N HIS A 957 45.13 8.43 -49.62
CA HIS A 957 46.12 7.53 -50.20
C HIS A 957 46.85 8.20 -51.38
N TYR A 958 46.12 8.89 -52.24
CA TYR A 958 46.73 9.71 -53.31
C TYR A 958 47.64 10.80 -52.73
N GLY A 959 47.22 11.44 -51.63
CA GLY A 959 48.05 12.39 -50.90
C GLY A 959 49.37 11.80 -50.39
N CYS A 960 49.35 10.58 -49.85
CA CYS A 960 50.56 9.87 -49.41
C CYS A 960 51.48 9.49 -50.58
N VAL A 961 50.93 9.09 -51.74
CA VAL A 961 51.75 8.81 -52.93
C VAL A 961 52.40 10.09 -53.47
N VAL A 962 51.68 11.22 -53.42
CA VAL A 962 52.25 12.54 -53.77
C VAL A 962 53.32 12.97 -52.77
N ASP A 963 53.14 12.72 -51.46
CA ASP A 963 54.17 12.95 -50.44
C ASP A 963 55.41 12.06 -50.68
N LEU A 964 55.21 10.78 -50.99
CA LEU A 964 56.26 9.82 -51.35
C LEU A 964 57.11 10.30 -52.53
N LEU A 965 56.45 10.63 -53.66
CA LEU A 965 57.13 11.16 -54.86
C LEU A 965 57.76 12.53 -54.61
N GLY A 966 57.09 13.36 -53.82
CA GLY A 966 57.54 14.69 -53.41
C GLY A 966 58.85 14.63 -52.61
N ARG A 967 58.91 13.82 -51.55
CA ARG A 967 60.10 13.63 -50.69
C ARG A 967 61.26 12.93 -51.39
N ALA A 968 60.97 12.13 -52.40
CA ALA A 968 61.96 11.52 -53.28
C ALA A 968 62.50 12.50 -54.34
N GLY A 969 61.98 13.74 -54.42
CA GLY A 969 62.38 14.75 -55.39
C GLY A 969 61.82 14.55 -56.80
N GLN A 970 60.92 13.59 -57.01
CA GLN A 970 60.33 13.27 -58.33
C GLN A 970 59.09 14.14 -58.62
N LEU A 971 59.26 15.48 -58.51
CA LEU A 971 58.16 16.45 -58.55
C LEU A 971 57.34 16.43 -59.85
N GLU A 972 57.98 16.17 -60.99
CA GLU A 972 57.30 16.10 -62.29
C GLU A 972 56.39 14.87 -62.40
N LYS A 973 56.83 13.73 -61.86
CA LYS A 973 55.99 12.53 -61.78
C LYS A 973 54.83 12.74 -60.80
N ALA A 974 55.06 13.42 -59.67
CA ALA A 974 54.01 13.77 -58.73
C ALA A 974 52.95 14.69 -59.36
N LEU A 975 53.36 15.69 -60.16
CA LEU A 975 52.43 16.57 -60.87
C LEU A 975 51.60 15.80 -61.90
N ARG A 976 52.22 14.90 -62.69
CA ARG A 976 51.50 14.04 -63.64
C ARG A 976 50.49 13.12 -62.94
N PHE A 977 50.89 12.52 -61.82
CA PHE A 977 50.02 11.66 -61.02
C PHE A 977 48.77 12.40 -60.52
N ILE A 978 48.90 13.66 -60.06
CA ILE A 978 47.74 14.49 -59.66
C ILE A 978 46.85 14.83 -60.86
N THR A 979 47.39 14.98 -62.07
CA THR A 979 46.57 15.26 -63.26
C THR A 979 45.86 14.02 -63.81
N GLU A 980 46.42 12.82 -63.58
CA GLU A 980 45.92 11.55 -64.11
C GLU A 980 44.99 10.82 -63.12
N MET A 981 44.90 11.27 -61.87
CA MET A 981 44.06 10.62 -60.86
C MET A 981 42.57 10.66 -61.24
N PRO A 982 41.81 9.58 -60.95
CA PRO A 982 40.40 9.45 -61.37
C PRO A 982 39.41 10.27 -60.53
N ILE A 983 39.88 10.91 -59.44
CA ILE A 983 39.08 11.70 -58.51
C ILE A 983 39.55 13.16 -58.58
N ALA A 984 38.64 14.13 -58.45
CA ALA A 984 39.02 15.54 -58.45
C ALA A 984 40.01 15.84 -57.29
N PRO A 985 41.19 16.41 -57.56
CA PRO A 985 42.19 16.62 -56.51
C PRO A 985 41.77 17.67 -55.48
N ASP A 986 41.84 17.32 -54.20
CA ASP A 986 41.56 18.25 -53.10
C ASP A 986 42.70 19.28 -52.88
N PRO A 987 42.42 20.39 -52.17
CA PRO A 987 43.45 21.39 -51.86
C PRO A 987 44.61 20.85 -51.01
N VAL A 988 44.42 19.73 -50.29
CA VAL A 988 45.44 19.16 -49.41
C VAL A 988 46.56 18.52 -50.22
N VAL A 989 46.22 17.74 -51.26
CA VAL A 989 47.22 17.09 -52.13
C VAL A 989 48.05 18.09 -52.92
N TRP A 990 47.43 19.17 -53.40
CA TRP A 990 48.17 20.28 -54.00
C TRP A 990 49.12 20.95 -52.99
N ARG A 991 48.74 21.11 -51.72
CA ARG A 991 49.64 21.65 -50.68
C ARG A 991 50.81 20.72 -50.37
N ILE A 992 50.59 19.41 -50.34
CA ILE A 992 51.67 18.42 -50.15
C ILE A 992 52.71 18.60 -51.26
N LEU A 993 52.29 18.70 -52.52
CA LEU A 993 53.20 18.97 -53.64
C LEU A 993 53.89 20.33 -53.52
N LEU A 994 53.18 21.39 -53.13
CA LEU A 994 53.77 22.72 -52.92
C LEU A 994 54.83 22.71 -51.81
N GLY A 995 54.58 21.96 -50.73
CA GLY A 995 55.54 21.71 -49.65
C GLY A 995 56.80 21.02 -50.17
N ALA A 996 56.65 19.98 -50.99
CA ALA A 996 57.78 19.29 -51.63
C ALA A 996 58.54 20.20 -52.62
N CYS A 997 57.83 21.06 -53.37
CA CYS A 997 58.48 22.05 -54.23
C CYS A 997 59.31 23.06 -53.43
N ASN A 998 58.84 23.46 -52.24
CA ASN A 998 59.59 24.32 -51.32
C ASN A 998 60.84 23.61 -50.75
N THR A 999 60.76 22.33 -50.38
CA THR A 999 61.92 21.59 -49.86
C THR A 999 62.98 21.32 -50.93
N HIS A 1000 62.58 21.15 -52.20
CA HIS A 1000 63.47 20.87 -53.32
C HIS A 1000 63.80 22.10 -54.20
N GLY A 1001 63.28 23.28 -53.86
CA GLY A 1001 63.57 24.54 -54.54
C GLY A 1001 63.01 24.68 -55.97
N ASN A 1002 62.00 23.90 -56.38
CA ASN A 1002 61.45 23.94 -57.73
C ASN A 1002 60.31 24.96 -57.85
N VAL A 1003 60.69 26.18 -58.25
CA VAL A 1003 59.78 27.33 -58.32
C VAL A 1003 58.74 27.21 -59.45
N ALA A 1004 59.06 26.58 -60.57
CA ALA A 1004 58.17 26.49 -61.72
C ALA A 1004 56.91 25.67 -61.41
N ILE A 1005 57.07 24.52 -60.75
CA ILE A 1005 55.93 23.70 -60.32
C ILE A 1005 55.19 24.39 -59.16
N ALA A 1006 55.90 25.06 -58.25
CA ALA A 1006 55.29 25.80 -57.14
C ALA A 1006 54.31 26.91 -57.61
N GLU A 1007 54.66 27.64 -58.68
CA GLU A 1007 53.78 28.67 -59.27
C GLU A 1007 52.50 28.06 -59.87
N VAL A 1008 52.62 26.94 -60.60
CA VAL A 1008 51.49 26.22 -61.20
C VAL A 1008 50.54 25.69 -60.11
N VAL A 1009 51.11 25.06 -59.09
CA VAL A 1009 50.34 24.50 -57.96
C VAL A 1009 49.66 25.60 -57.16
N THR A 1010 50.34 26.73 -56.90
CA THR A 1010 49.74 27.84 -56.14
C THR A 1010 48.60 28.51 -56.90
N LYS A 1011 48.71 28.64 -58.23
CA LYS A 1011 47.60 29.13 -59.06
C LYS A 1011 46.37 28.24 -58.92
N LYS A 1012 46.55 26.91 -58.94
CA LYS A 1012 45.46 25.95 -58.72
C LYS A 1012 44.91 25.98 -57.30
N LEU A 1013 45.75 26.14 -56.28
CA LEU A 1013 45.31 26.32 -54.89
C LEU A 1013 44.52 27.61 -54.68
N ASN A 1014 44.86 28.70 -55.38
CA ASN A 1014 44.13 29.97 -55.30
C ASN A 1014 42.77 29.91 -56.03
N GLU A 1015 42.63 29.08 -57.08
CA GLU A 1015 41.33 28.77 -57.70
C GLU A 1015 40.41 28.01 -56.73
N LEU A 1016 40.98 27.14 -55.88
CA LEU A 1016 40.22 26.28 -54.95
C LEU A 1016 39.96 26.92 -53.58
N GLU A 1017 40.94 27.59 -52.99
CA GLU A 1017 40.86 28.25 -51.68
C GLU A 1017 41.61 29.61 -51.67
N PRO A 1018 40.94 30.70 -52.11
CA PRO A 1018 41.56 32.02 -52.22
C PRO A 1018 42.01 32.64 -50.87
N SER A 1019 41.33 32.27 -49.78
CA SER A 1019 41.46 32.90 -48.46
C SER A 1019 42.47 32.21 -47.53
N ASN A 1020 43.13 31.13 -47.96
CA ASN A 1020 44.01 30.35 -47.10
C ASN A 1020 45.44 30.92 -47.06
N SER A 1021 45.85 31.49 -45.93
CA SER A 1021 47.19 32.07 -45.72
C SER A 1021 48.34 31.07 -45.90
N GLY A 1022 48.07 29.77 -45.75
CA GLY A 1022 49.07 28.69 -45.89
C GLY A 1022 49.65 28.58 -47.30
N ASN A 1023 48.83 28.79 -48.33
CA ASN A 1023 49.25 28.65 -49.73
C ASN A 1023 50.29 29.75 -50.10
N TYR A 1024 49.99 30.99 -49.72
CA TYR A 1024 50.86 32.14 -49.97
C TYR A 1024 52.16 32.10 -49.15
N THR A 1025 52.09 31.61 -47.91
CA THR A 1025 53.30 31.45 -47.06
C THR A 1025 54.24 30.38 -47.61
N LEU A 1026 53.70 29.24 -48.09
CA LEU A 1026 54.50 28.20 -48.76
C LEU A 1026 55.12 28.69 -50.07
N LEU A 1027 54.40 29.46 -50.89
CA LEU A 1027 54.95 30.05 -52.11
C LEU A 1027 56.03 31.11 -51.82
N SER A 1028 55.80 31.99 -50.84
CA SER A 1028 56.80 32.98 -50.40
C SER A 1028 58.08 32.30 -49.91
N ASN A 1029 57.95 31.20 -49.17
CA ASN A 1029 59.09 30.39 -48.73
C ASN A 1029 59.80 29.71 -49.91
N ALA A 1030 59.06 29.21 -50.91
CA ALA A 1030 59.65 28.60 -52.10
C ALA A 1030 60.48 29.62 -52.90
N TYR A 1031 59.98 30.85 -53.10
CA TYR A 1031 60.76 31.94 -53.71
C TYR A 1031 62.00 32.32 -52.90
N ALA A 1032 61.88 32.36 -51.57
CA ALA A 1032 63.01 32.63 -50.68
C ALA A 1032 64.09 31.53 -50.76
N SER A 1033 63.68 30.26 -50.81
CA SER A 1033 64.58 29.10 -50.96
C SER A 1033 65.35 29.09 -52.28
N ALA A 1034 64.77 29.68 -53.33
CA ALA A 1034 65.40 29.84 -54.64
C ALA A 1034 66.11 31.20 -54.84
N HIS A 1035 66.37 31.93 -53.75
CA HIS A 1035 67.01 33.26 -53.73
C HIS A 1035 66.27 34.39 -54.49
N ARG A 1036 64.99 34.20 -54.84
CA ARG A 1036 64.11 35.22 -55.49
C ARG A 1036 63.37 36.07 -54.44
N TRP A 1037 64.13 36.82 -53.63
CA TRP A 1037 63.60 37.57 -52.49
C TRP A 1037 62.59 38.68 -52.86
N SER A 1038 62.71 39.29 -54.04
CA SER A 1038 61.77 40.30 -54.54
C SER A 1038 60.37 39.72 -54.73
N ASP A 1039 60.29 38.53 -55.34
CA ASP A 1039 59.02 37.85 -55.59
C ASP A 1039 58.41 37.33 -54.28
N ALA A 1040 59.25 36.88 -53.33
CA ALA A 1040 58.81 36.52 -52.00
C ALA A 1040 58.19 37.69 -51.22
N MET A 1041 58.73 38.92 -51.38
CA MET A 1041 58.15 40.14 -50.80
C MET A 1041 56.83 40.53 -51.49
N ASN A 1042 56.77 40.44 -52.82
CA ASN A 1042 55.54 40.71 -53.58
C ASN A 1042 54.38 39.81 -53.14
N VAL A 1043 54.64 38.51 -52.90
CA VAL A 1043 53.62 37.58 -52.38
C VAL A 1043 53.14 37.98 -50.98
N ARG A 1044 54.04 38.45 -50.09
CA ARG A 1044 53.67 38.91 -48.74
C ARG A 1044 52.88 40.21 -48.76
N GLN A 1045 53.20 41.12 -49.69
CA GLN A 1045 52.45 42.35 -49.90
C GLN A 1045 51.06 42.04 -50.47
N TRP A 1046 50.98 41.10 -51.42
CA TRP A 1046 49.71 40.62 -51.96
C TRP A 1046 48.80 39.98 -50.89
N MET A 1047 49.36 39.24 -49.93
CA MET A 1047 48.60 38.73 -48.75
C MET A 1047 48.03 39.86 -47.89
N ALA A 1048 48.78 40.96 -47.70
CA ALA A 1048 48.34 42.10 -46.92
C ALA A 1048 47.23 42.89 -47.63
N ASP A 1049 47.31 43.01 -48.97
CA ASP A 1049 46.32 43.71 -49.79
C ASP A 1049 45.01 42.92 -49.97
N THR A 1050 45.01 41.61 -49.71
CA THR A 1050 43.83 40.71 -49.88
C THR A 1050 43.13 40.33 -48.56
N ASP A 1051 43.44 41.01 -47.44
CA ASP A 1051 42.91 40.76 -46.08
C ASP A 1051 43.10 39.30 -45.57
N VAL A 1052 44.09 38.59 -46.13
CA VAL A 1052 44.43 37.22 -45.74
C VAL A 1052 45.32 37.26 -44.48
N ARG A 1053 44.70 37.10 -43.31
CA ARG A 1053 45.40 37.15 -42.02
C ARG A 1053 46.21 35.87 -41.75
N LYS A 1054 47.47 36.03 -41.36
CA LYS A 1054 48.32 34.94 -40.86
C LYS A 1054 47.75 34.44 -39.52
N SER A 1055 47.41 33.16 -39.45
CA SER A 1055 47.06 32.49 -38.19
C SER A 1055 48.34 32.38 -37.33
N PRO A 1056 48.39 32.92 -36.11
CA PRO A 1056 49.52 32.72 -35.21
C PRO A 1056 49.61 31.23 -34.85
N GLY A 1057 50.72 30.57 -35.20
CA GLY A 1057 50.98 29.21 -34.73
C GLY A 1057 51.34 29.25 -33.25
N CYS A 1058 50.44 28.79 -32.38
CA CYS A 1058 50.73 28.62 -30.96
C CYS A 1058 51.36 27.24 -30.72
N SER A 1059 52.70 27.18 -30.71
CA SER A 1059 53.40 26.09 -30.04
C SER A 1059 53.56 26.47 -28.56
N VAL A 1060 52.78 25.85 -27.68
CA VAL A 1060 52.99 25.98 -26.23
C VAL A 1060 54.21 25.14 -25.88
N VAL A 1061 55.40 25.75 -26.01
CA VAL A 1061 56.60 25.22 -25.36
C VAL A 1061 56.47 25.55 -23.89
N ASN A 1062 56.13 24.56 -23.06
CA ASN A 1062 56.26 24.71 -21.62
C ASN A 1062 57.74 24.97 -21.29
N PRO A 1063 58.08 26.10 -20.66
CA PRO A 1063 59.40 26.26 -20.08
C PRO A 1063 59.53 25.23 -18.96
N ALA A 1064 60.56 24.39 -19.05
CA ALA A 1064 60.90 23.39 -18.05
C ALA A 1064 61.16 23.98 -16.66
#